data_AF-A0A9D5EW05-F1
#
_entry.id   AF-A0A9D5EW05-F1
#
_cell.length_a   1.000
_cell.length_b   1.000
_cell.length_c   1.000
_cell.angle_alpha   90.00
_cell.angle_beta   90.00
_cell.angle_gamma   90.00
#
_symmetry.space_group_name_H-M   'P 1'
#
loop_
_entity.id
_entity.type
_entity.pdbx_description
1 polymer ?
#
loop_
_entity_poly.entity_id
_entity_poly.type
_entity_poly.pdbx_seq_one_letter_code
_entity_poly.pdbx_strand_id
1 'polypeptide(L)'
;MGRWAPGWRVAGVLLLLGGLLTWVALALAIHHPVAPVAVTVGFLMVAILVGWRPHAMWFLLPALLPVMSFAPWTGWTLVDESDLLVMACLVGAMARWAKDHRSRSGATAAPGELVFVGLWCLLTLSLVWGAWVGLRDSGASWLAMFRDEAALYSSYDSPWNTVRVAKSLVWGLLLGALMWAHSPALKPAAWVARGMVAGLALVCLVVLWERGVYAGLFDFSLPYRTTAWFWEMHVGGGAIDAYLAMAVPFAFWAVWTAPTPRRWAAANVLVVVAVYAVLTTYSRGVYLAVLISLLFMAVSAWRLKLAPAAGAAWGRRTLGGLLLVLGVEGLVVFGGGSFMGDRLSRSDVDLVGRVTHWQSGLGLLKSPGDWMQGLGVGRFSAHYSRDVPGGGYPGRTEWQRAADGVPQVALSGPEAEGQREGFFELTQRIDVGTAGGHRVRLRAHSEQPAELVVSVCERHLLYEFRCQLQGIAVPQSPAVGDAFVEAVLAGDAFEDRSAREQLRQGVVAVVPIRATSTVWLQSLELFDADGQQLLKNTDFSGGLQHWFPMGARYFLPWHIDNLYLDVLIERGLIGLAVFALWVLWAGASLLRGLRRGDPLAWVMAGAVLGLLSLGSVISVTEVPRVALILTLLIWSSGSIRGQIDDVSRCNQL
;
A
#
# COMPACT_ATOMS: atom_id res chain seq x y z
N MET A 1 -26.01 -13.58 -6.79
CA MET A 1 -26.47 -14.55 -5.75
C MET A 1 -27.88 -14.26 -5.19
N GLY A 2 -28.36 -13.00 -5.10
CA GLY A 2 -29.64 -12.68 -4.42
C GLY A 2 -30.96 -12.94 -5.17
N ARG A 3 -30.96 -13.43 -6.41
CA ARG A 3 -32.21 -13.65 -7.19
C ARG A 3 -32.80 -15.06 -7.09
N TRP A 4 -32.09 -16.00 -6.45
CA TRP A 4 -32.45 -17.44 -6.41
C TRP A 4 -32.74 -17.97 -5.00
N ALA A 5 -32.57 -17.15 -3.97
CA ALA A 5 -32.85 -17.50 -2.57
C ALA A 5 -33.96 -16.60 -2.01
N PRO A 6 -34.87 -17.11 -1.16
CA PRO A 6 -35.89 -16.27 -0.56
C PRO A 6 -35.25 -15.11 0.22
N GLY A 7 -35.77 -13.89 0.07
CA GLY A 7 -35.10 -12.65 0.50
C GLY A 7 -34.68 -12.58 1.97
N TRP A 8 -35.35 -13.34 2.85
CA TRP A 8 -34.97 -13.47 4.26
C TRP A 8 -33.64 -14.22 4.47
N ARG A 9 -33.30 -15.19 3.62
CA ARG A 9 -32.01 -15.91 3.68
C ARG A 9 -30.84 -15.02 3.30
N VAL A 10 -31.01 -14.19 2.28
CA VAL A 10 -29.99 -13.23 1.83
C VAL A 10 -29.76 -12.15 2.90
N ALA A 11 -30.83 -11.59 3.45
CA ALA A 11 -30.73 -10.63 4.55
C ALA A 11 -30.07 -11.24 5.80
N GLY A 12 -30.38 -12.50 6.13
CA GLY A 12 -29.74 -13.22 7.24
C GLY A 12 -28.23 -13.39 7.04
N VAL A 13 -27.79 -13.82 5.86
CA VAL A 13 -26.36 -13.96 5.54
C VAL A 13 -25.62 -12.62 5.62
N LEU A 14 -26.22 -11.54 5.08
CA LEU A 14 -25.61 -10.20 5.15
C LEU A 14 -25.48 -9.70 6.60
N LEU A 15 -26.47 -9.97 7.45
CA LEU A 15 -26.42 -9.59 8.87
C LEU A 15 -25.40 -10.42 9.65
N LEU A 16 -25.27 -11.72 9.37
CA LEU A 16 -24.26 -12.58 9.99
C LEU A 16 -22.84 -12.13 9.60
N LEU A 17 -22.61 -11.90 8.30
CA LEU A 17 -21.32 -11.41 7.81
C LEU A 17 -21.00 -10.02 8.37
N GLY A 18 -21.98 -9.11 8.36
CA GLY A 18 -21.85 -7.78 8.96
C GLY A 18 -21.59 -7.85 10.46
N GLY A 19 -22.22 -8.77 11.19
CA GLY A 19 -21.98 -9.00 12.62
C GLY A 19 -20.56 -9.51 12.90
N LEU A 20 -20.07 -10.46 12.10
CA LEU A 20 -18.70 -10.96 12.22
C LEU A 20 -17.68 -9.85 11.95
N LEU A 21 -17.85 -9.09 10.86
CA LEU A 21 -16.97 -7.95 10.55
C LEU A 21 -17.01 -6.88 11.63
N THR A 22 -18.18 -6.61 12.22
CA THR A 22 -18.32 -5.67 13.33
C THR A 22 -17.54 -6.15 14.56
N TRP A 23 -17.66 -7.43 14.90
CA TRP A 23 -16.95 -8.01 16.03
C TRP A 23 -15.43 -7.95 15.85
N VAL A 24 -14.92 -8.37 14.69
CA VAL A 24 -13.49 -8.32 14.38
C VAL A 24 -12.97 -6.87 14.37
N ALA A 25 -13.68 -5.96 13.71
CA ALA A 25 -13.25 -4.56 13.62
C ALA A 25 -13.26 -3.85 14.97
N LEU A 26 -14.26 -4.11 15.83
CA LEU A 26 -14.30 -3.55 17.19
C LEU A 26 -13.20 -4.14 18.06
N ALA A 27 -12.90 -5.44 17.96
CA ALA A 27 -11.79 -6.05 18.68
C ALA A 27 -10.47 -5.37 18.30
N LEU A 28 -10.19 -5.22 17.01
CA LEU A 28 -9.00 -4.51 16.52
C LEU A 28 -8.98 -3.04 16.95
N ALA A 29 -10.09 -2.32 16.83
CA ALA A 29 -10.16 -0.89 17.16
C ALA A 29 -9.95 -0.63 18.66
N ILE A 30 -10.51 -1.46 19.55
CA ILE A 30 -10.34 -1.35 21.00
C ILE A 30 -8.90 -1.68 21.41
N HIS A 31 -8.24 -2.60 20.71
CA HIS A 31 -6.84 -2.97 20.94
C HIS A 31 -5.85 -2.18 20.06
N HIS A 32 -6.27 -1.08 19.44
CA HIS A 32 -5.40 -0.28 18.60
C HIS A 32 -4.28 0.37 19.43
N PRO A 33 -2.98 0.19 19.09
CA PRO A 33 -1.86 0.56 19.98
C PRO A 33 -1.72 2.06 20.27
N VAL A 34 -2.15 2.92 19.35
CA VAL A 34 -1.94 4.38 19.46
C VAL A 34 -3.18 5.13 19.98
N ALA A 35 -4.35 4.91 19.38
CA ALA A 35 -5.55 5.71 19.66
C ALA A 35 -6.86 4.87 19.66
N PRO A 36 -7.03 3.93 20.61
CA PRO A 36 -8.13 2.97 20.58
C PRO A 36 -9.53 3.60 20.65
N VAL A 37 -9.67 4.69 21.41
CA VAL A 37 -10.93 5.43 21.51
C VAL A 37 -11.26 6.13 20.18
N ALA A 38 -10.30 6.84 19.60
CA ALA A 38 -10.50 7.59 18.35
C ALA A 38 -10.81 6.66 17.17
N VAL A 39 -10.11 5.53 17.09
CA VAL A 39 -10.30 4.53 16.03
C VAL A 39 -11.66 3.84 16.17
N THR A 40 -12.06 3.46 17.39
CA THR A 40 -13.40 2.90 17.65
C THR A 40 -14.51 3.88 17.28
N VAL A 41 -14.40 5.15 17.69
CA VAL A 41 -15.38 6.19 17.35
C VAL A 41 -15.42 6.43 15.84
N GLY A 42 -14.25 6.52 15.19
CA GLY A 42 -14.14 6.69 13.74
C GLY A 42 -14.79 5.54 12.97
N PHE A 43 -14.53 4.28 13.39
CA PHE A 43 -15.18 3.09 12.84
C PHE A 43 -16.71 3.18 12.93
N LEU A 44 -17.26 3.48 14.11
CA LEU A 44 -18.71 3.60 14.32
C LEU A 44 -19.30 4.73 13.49
N MET A 45 -18.64 5.89 13.42
CA MET A 45 -19.08 7.03 12.62
C MET A 45 -19.17 6.68 11.13
N VAL A 46 -18.14 6.02 10.57
CA VAL A 46 -18.14 5.59 9.17
C VAL A 46 -19.22 4.53 8.92
N ALA A 47 -19.34 3.53 9.80
CA ALA A 47 -20.36 2.49 9.66
C ALA A 47 -21.78 3.06 9.70
N ILE A 48 -22.06 4.00 10.61
CA ILE A 48 -23.35 4.71 10.70
C ILE A 48 -23.58 5.57 9.45
N LEU A 49 -22.57 6.34 9.02
CA LEU A 49 -22.66 7.19 7.82
C LEU A 49 -22.98 6.36 6.58
N VAL A 50 -22.27 5.25 6.35
CA VAL A 50 -22.50 4.37 5.20
C VAL A 50 -23.83 3.61 5.34
N GLY A 51 -24.21 3.24 6.57
CA GLY A 51 -25.55 2.70 6.86
C GLY A 51 -26.66 3.70 6.55
N TRP A 52 -26.42 5.00 6.70
CA TRP A 52 -27.36 6.05 6.32
C TRP A 52 -27.33 6.37 4.82
N ARG A 53 -26.12 6.45 4.24
CA ARG A 53 -25.85 6.80 2.84
C ARG A 53 -24.80 5.86 2.24
N PRO A 54 -25.21 4.71 1.67
CA PRO A 54 -24.27 3.71 1.17
C PRO A 54 -23.30 4.22 0.11
N HIS A 55 -23.73 5.18 -0.73
CA HIS A 55 -22.87 5.74 -1.77
C HIS A 55 -21.65 6.50 -1.22
N ALA A 56 -21.67 6.92 0.06
CA ALA A 56 -20.53 7.59 0.70
C ALA A 56 -19.28 6.71 0.70
N MET A 57 -19.42 5.38 0.81
CA MET A 57 -18.26 4.48 0.81
C MET A 57 -17.45 4.58 -0.49
N TRP A 58 -18.12 4.79 -1.63
CA TRP A 58 -17.47 4.87 -2.94
C TRP A 58 -16.61 6.12 -3.08
N PHE A 59 -16.88 7.16 -2.28
CA PHE A 59 -16.00 8.31 -2.14
C PHE A 59 -14.92 8.08 -1.07
N LEU A 60 -15.32 7.64 0.13
CA LEU A 60 -14.44 7.51 1.29
C LEU A 60 -13.28 6.55 1.04
N LEU A 61 -13.53 5.40 0.40
CA LEU A 61 -12.49 4.40 0.16
C LEU A 61 -11.35 4.96 -0.70
N PRO A 62 -11.54 5.36 -1.96
CA PRO A 62 -10.44 5.90 -2.76
C PRO A 62 -9.87 7.22 -2.24
N ALA A 63 -10.62 7.97 -1.42
CA ALA A 63 -10.12 9.18 -0.77
C ALA A 63 -9.15 8.87 0.39
N LEU A 64 -9.47 7.90 1.24
CA LEU A 64 -8.77 7.70 2.51
C LEU A 64 -7.78 6.52 2.49
N LEU A 65 -8.02 5.48 1.68
CA LEU A 65 -7.09 4.34 1.56
C LEU A 65 -5.61 4.72 1.39
N PRO A 66 -5.22 5.71 0.55
CA PRO A 66 -3.80 6.04 0.36
C PRO A 66 -3.13 6.66 1.60
N VAL A 67 -3.90 7.16 2.57
CA VAL A 67 -3.38 7.81 3.80
C VAL A 67 -3.81 7.09 5.08
N MET A 68 -4.52 5.97 4.98
CA MET A 68 -4.96 5.17 6.13
C MET A 68 -4.03 3.98 6.35
N SER A 69 -2.81 4.26 6.77
CA SER A 69 -1.93 3.26 7.37
C SER A 69 -0.99 3.94 8.34
N PHE A 70 -0.97 3.43 9.57
CA PHE A 70 -0.11 3.89 10.64
C PHE A 70 0.84 2.78 11.12
N ALA A 71 1.19 1.84 10.23
CA ALA A 71 2.08 0.71 10.54
C ALA A 71 3.37 1.11 11.30
N PRO A 72 4.07 2.22 10.99
CA PRO A 72 5.23 2.64 11.78
C PRO A 72 4.93 3.05 13.24
N TRP A 73 3.67 3.35 13.55
CA TRP A 73 3.23 3.71 14.90
C TRP A 73 2.51 2.55 15.59
N THR A 74 1.83 1.67 14.87
CA THR A 74 1.11 0.54 15.46
C THR A 74 1.92 -0.74 15.49
N GLY A 75 2.88 -0.91 14.58
CA GLY A 75 3.62 -2.15 14.36
C GLY A 75 2.81 -3.24 13.65
N TRP A 76 1.59 -2.93 13.18
CA TRP A 76 0.77 -3.89 12.47
C TRP A 76 1.24 -4.04 11.01
N THR A 77 1.44 -5.29 10.58
CA THR A 77 1.83 -5.63 9.20
C THR A 77 0.79 -6.51 8.50
N LEU A 78 0.04 -7.34 9.23
CA LEU A 78 -1.01 -8.20 8.67
C LEU A 78 -2.28 -7.42 8.34
N VAL A 79 -2.72 -6.57 9.27
CA VAL A 79 -3.88 -5.67 9.15
C VAL A 79 -3.44 -4.23 9.35
N ASP A 80 -4.23 -3.28 8.87
CA ASP A 80 -3.99 -1.86 9.11
C ASP A 80 -5.31 -1.09 9.23
N GLU A 81 -5.23 0.23 9.39
CA GLU A 81 -6.39 1.10 9.56
C GLU A 81 -7.21 1.24 8.26
N SER A 82 -6.61 0.91 7.11
CA SER A 82 -7.34 0.79 5.86
C SER A 82 -8.33 -0.39 5.90
N ASP A 83 -7.95 -1.51 6.54
CA ASP A 83 -8.86 -2.64 6.73
C ASP A 83 -10.03 -2.26 7.64
N LEU A 84 -9.77 -1.51 8.72
CA LEU A 84 -10.83 -0.99 9.60
C LEU A 84 -11.80 -0.07 8.85
N LEU A 85 -11.29 0.80 7.97
CA LEU A 85 -12.12 1.65 7.11
C LEU A 85 -12.99 0.82 6.16
N VAL A 86 -12.41 -0.21 5.53
CA VAL A 86 -13.13 -1.11 4.63
C VAL A 86 -14.22 -1.85 5.39
N MET A 87 -13.90 -2.43 6.55
CA MET A 87 -14.87 -3.13 7.39
C MET A 87 -16.00 -2.20 7.84
N ALA A 88 -15.70 -0.95 8.24
CA ALA A 88 -16.74 0.04 8.58
C ALA A 88 -17.69 0.29 7.41
N CYS A 89 -17.15 0.47 6.20
CA CYS A 89 -17.95 0.64 5.00
C CYS A 89 -18.81 -0.59 4.68
N LEU A 90 -18.23 -1.79 4.76
CA LEU A 90 -18.92 -3.05 4.52
C LEU A 90 -20.05 -3.27 5.53
N VAL A 91 -19.78 -3.07 6.83
CA VAL A 91 -20.77 -3.22 7.91
C VAL A 91 -21.97 -2.30 7.68
N GLY A 92 -21.71 -0.99 7.45
CA GLY A 92 -22.77 -0.02 7.18
C GLY A 92 -23.58 -0.38 5.93
N ALA A 93 -22.90 -0.72 4.84
CA ALA A 93 -23.53 -1.06 3.57
C ALA A 93 -24.37 -2.36 3.65
N MET A 94 -23.84 -3.40 4.30
CA MET A 94 -24.54 -4.68 4.50
C MET A 94 -25.77 -4.51 5.40
N ALA A 95 -25.68 -3.71 6.47
CA ALA A 95 -26.81 -3.43 7.34
C ALA A 95 -27.94 -2.69 6.60
N ARG A 96 -27.58 -1.66 5.80
CA ARG A 96 -28.56 -0.98 4.94
C ARG A 96 -29.18 -1.95 3.94
N TRP A 97 -28.34 -2.73 3.26
CA TRP A 97 -28.80 -3.58 2.19
C TRP A 97 -29.70 -4.71 2.70
N ALA A 98 -29.39 -5.31 3.85
CA ALA A 98 -30.25 -6.29 4.51
C ALA A 98 -31.65 -5.72 4.83
N LYS A 99 -31.73 -4.44 5.22
CA LYS A 99 -33.01 -3.73 5.44
C LYS A 99 -33.78 -3.55 4.13
N ASP A 100 -33.12 -3.06 3.09
CA ASP A 100 -33.75 -2.78 1.78
C ASP A 100 -34.14 -4.07 1.03
N HIS A 101 -33.47 -5.19 1.28
CA HIS A 101 -33.79 -6.46 0.63
C HIS A 101 -35.03 -7.13 1.19
N ARG A 102 -35.38 -6.86 2.47
CA ARG A 102 -36.65 -7.31 3.08
C ARG A 102 -37.88 -6.71 2.39
N SER A 103 -37.72 -5.61 1.63
CA SER A 103 -38.83 -4.89 0.98
C SER A 103 -38.89 -5.06 -0.54
N ARG A 104 -38.06 -5.90 -1.17
CA ARG A 104 -38.02 -6.07 -2.64
C ARG A 104 -38.45 -7.47 -3.07
N SER A 105 -39.43 -7.54 -3.98
CA SER A 105 -39.81 -8.75 -4.73
C SER A 105 -39.38 -8.64 -6.20
N GLY A 106 -38.89 -9.78 -6.73
CA GLY A 106 -38.89 -10.16 -8.15
C GLY A 106 -38.39 -9.15 -9.18
N ALA A 107 -37.15 -9.34 -9.67
CA ALA A 107 -36.74 -8.85 -10.99
C ALA A 107 -36.00 -9.96 -11.74
N THR A 108 -36.09 -9.97 -13.07
CA THR A 108 -35.38 -10.91 -13.96
C THR A 108 -33.95 -10.45 -14.26
N ALA A 109 -33.01 -11.39 -14.32
CA ALA A 109 -31.58 -11.08 -14.45
C ALA A 109 -31.27 -10.49 -15.83
N ALA A 110 -30.54 -9.37 -15.87
CA ALA A 110 -30.09 -8.79 -17.13
C ALA A 110 -28.85 -9.55 -17.66
N PRO A 111 -28.60 -9.62 -18.97
CA PRO A 111 -27.44 -10.33 -19.53
C PRO A 111 -26.07 -9.91 -18.95
N GLY A 112 -25.89 -8.62 -18.66
CA GLY A 112 -24.66 -8.12 -18.02
C GLY A 112 -24.44 -8.64 -16.60
N GLU A 113 -25.49 -9.09 -15.92
CA GLU A 113 -25.43 -9.68 -14.58
C GLU A 113 -24.82 -11.09 -14.61
N LEU A 114 -25.06 -11.86 -15.68
CA LEU A 114 -24.44 -13.19 -15.83
C LEU A 114 -22.93 -13.09 -15.98
N VAL A 115 -22.44 -12.14 -16.79
CA VAL A 115 -20.99 -11.91 -16.97
C VAL A 115 -20.34 -11.47 -15.67
N PHE A 116 -20.95 -10.52 -14.95
CA PHE A 116 -20.47 -10.09 -13.65
C PHE A 116 -20.42 -11.26 -12.64
N VAL A 117 -21.51 -12.02 -12.53
CA VAL A 117 -21.57 -13.17 -11.61
C VAL A 117 -20.54 -14.23 -11.99
N GLY A 118 -20.36 -14.52 -13.27
CA GLY A 118 -19.33 -15.45 -13.76
C GLY A 118 -17.92 -15.01 -13.36
N LEU A 119 -17.56 -13.74 -13.63
CA LEU A 119 -16.26 -13.18 -13.23
C LEU A 119 -16.08 -13.18 -11.71
N TRP A 120 -17.10 -12.77 -10.96
CA TRP A 120 -17.06 -12.77 -9.50
C TRP A 120 -16.84 -14.18 -8.95
N CYS A 121 -17.52 -15.19 -9.50
CA CYS A 121 -17.33 -16.59 -9.13
C CYS A 121 -15.92 -17.07 -9.49
N LEU A 122 -15.41 -16.77 -10.68
CA LEU A 122 -14.05 -17.14 -11.10
C LEU A 122 -12.98 -16.53 -10.20
N LEU A 123 -13.10 -15.24 -9.87
CA LEU A 123 -12.20 -14.55 -8.94
C LEU A 123 -12.30 -15.15 -7.53
N THR A 124 -13.50 -15.49 -7.07
CA THR A 124 -13.70 -16.15 -5.76
C THR A 124 -13.05 -17.53 -5.73
N LEU A 125 -13.24 -18.33 -6.78
CA LEU A 125 -12.62 -19.65 -6.89
C LEU A 125 -11.10 -19.55 -6.97
N SER A 126 -10.56 -18.60 -7.76
CA SER A 126 -9.12 -18.34 -7.85
C SER A 126 -8.54 -17.91 -6.50
N LEU A 127 -9.24 -17.04 -5.75
CA LEU A 127 -8.85 -16.62 -4.41
C LEU A 127 -8.83 -17.80 -3.43
N VAL A 128 -9.92 -18.55 -3.33
CA VAL A 128 -10.05 -19.67 -2.39
C VAL A 128 -9.02 -20.75 -2.71
N TRP A 129 -8.86 -21.08 -4.00
CA TRP A 129 -7.87 -22.04 -4.44
C TRP A 129 -6.43 -21.57 -4.16
N GLY A 130 -6.08 -20.34 -4.56
CA GLY A 130 -4.74 -19.80 -4.36
C GLY A 130 -4.37 -19.63 -2.88
N ALA A 131 -5.33 -19.24 -2.03
CA ALA A 131 -5.12 -19.19 -0.58
C ALA A 131 -4.97 -20.59 0.02
N TRP A 132 -5.75 -21.57 -0.45
CA TRP A 132 -5.59 -22.97 -0.03
C TRP A 132 -4.23 -23.54 -0.43
N VAL A 133 -3.78 -23.31 -1.67
CA VAL A 133 -2.44 -23.70 -2.13
C VAL A 133 -1.37 -23.03 -1.28
N GLY A 134 -1.48 -21.72 -1.02
CA GLY A 134 -0.48 -20.98 -0.24
C GLY A 134 -0.37 -21.44 1.21
N LEU A 135 -1.50 -21.70 1.86
CA LEU A 135 -1.50 -22.25 3.23
C LEU A 135 -0.98 -23.68 3.27
N ARG A 136 -1.33 -24.51 2.28
CA ARG A 136 -0.77 -25.86 2.15
C ARG A 136 0.75 -25.84 1.94
N ASP A 137 1.25 -24.95 1.07
CA ASP A 137 2.68 -24.78 0.81
C ASP A 137 3.44 -24.36 2.07
N SER A 138 2.87 -23.46 2.87
CA SER A 138 3.49 -23.00 4.11
C SER A 138 3.73 -24.11 5.15
N GLY A 139 3.07 -25.27 5.01
CA GLY A 139 3.12 -26.37 5.97
C GLY A 139 2.45 -26.06 7.31
N ALA A 140 1.83 -24.87 7.46
CA ALA A 140 1.23 -24.45 8.70
C ALA A 140 -0.05 -25.23 9.01
N SER A 141 -0.17 -25.67 10.26
CA SER A 141 -1.44 -26.21 10.75
C SER A 141 -2.38 -25.07 11.14
N TRP A 142 -3.68 -25.24 10.87
CA TRP A 142 -4.71 -24.28 11.29
C TRP A 142 -4.68 -23.99 12.78
N LEU A 143 -4.43 -25.01 13.61
CA LEU A 143 -4.33 -24.87 15.06
C LEU A 143 -3.14 -24.00 15.48
N ALA A 144 -2.00 -24.12 14.81
CA ALA A 144 -0.84 -23.28 15.08
C ALA A 144 -1.14 -21.82 14.70
N MET A 145 -1.76 -21.58 13.54
CA MET A 145 -2.14 -20.23 13.14
C MET A 145 -3.11 -19.60 14.15
N PHE A 146 -4.17 -20.28 14.59
CA PHE A 146 -5.12 -19.69 15.55
C PHE A 146 -4.52 -19.38 16.93
N ARG A 147 -3.37 -19.99 17.28
CA ARG A 147 -2.67 -19.76 18.55
C ARG A 147 -1.48 -18.81 18.41
N ASP A 148 -1.21 -18.32 17.21
CA ASP A 148 -0.07 -17.47 16.95
C ASP A 148 -0.33 -16.05 17.47
N GLU A 149 0.24 -15.75 18.65
CA GLU A 149 0.22 -14.41 19.25
C GLU A 149 0.94 -13.36 18.36
N ALA A 150 1.79 -13.80 17.43
CA ALA A 150 2.57 -12.95 16.54
C ALA A 150 1.88 -12.59 15.22
N ALA A 151 0.66 -13.06 14.99
CA ALA A 151 -0.04 -12.94 13.71
C ALA A 151 -0.08 -11.52 13.15
N LEU A 152 -0.29 -10.50 14.00
CA LEU A 152 -0.43 -9.10 13.56
C LEU A 152 0.85 -8.48 13.01
N TYR A 153 2.01 -9.06 13.34
CA TYR A 153 3.35 -8.57 13.00
C TYR A 153 4.20 -9.66 12.35
N SER A 154 3.55 -10.64 11.74
CA SER A 154 4.17 -11.79 11.10
C SER A 154 5.08 -11.38 9.93
N SER A 155 6.15 -12.16 9.71
CA SER A 155 7.09 -12.00 8.59
C SER A 155 6.47 -12.38 7.24
N TYR A 156 7.16 -12.04 6.15
CA TYR A 156 6.71 -12.25 4.77
C TYR A 156 6.85 -13.71 4.29
N ASP A 157 7.65 -14.53 4.96
CA ASP A 157 7.76 -15.97 4.71
C ASP A 157 6.74 -16.81 5.50
N SER A 158 6.11 -16.22 6.53
CA SER A 158 5.11 -16.86 7.36
C SER A 158 3.84 -17.27 6.59
N PRO A 159 3.03 -18.21 7.12
CA PRO A 159 1.71 -18.54 6.56
C PRO A 159 0.76 -17.35 6.51
N TRP A 160 0.92 -16.38 7.42
CA TRP A 160 0.09 -15.18 7.48
C TRP A 160 0.27 -14.26 6.28
N ASN A 161 1.40 -14.34 5.58
CA ASN A 161 1.58 -13.59 4.34
C ASN A 161 0.53 -13.97 3.27
N THR A 162 0.12 -15.24 3.23
CA THR A 162 -1.00 -15.69 2.38
C THR A 162 -2.28 -14.91 2.68
N VAL A 163 -2.60 -14.74 3.98
CA VAL A 163 -3.78 -14.00 4.43
C VAL A 163 -3.63 -12.51 4.13
N ARG A 164 -2.45 -11.95 4.39
CA ARG A 164 -2.13 -10.54 4.14
C ARG A 164 -2.34 -10.15 2.68
N VAL A 165 -1.85 -10.98 1.74
CA VAL A 165 -2.01 -10.72 0.30
C VAL A 165 -3.44 -10.99 -0.15
N ALA A 166 -4.05 -12.09 0.31
CA ALA A 166 -5.41 -12.49 -0.05
C ALA A 166 -6.50 -11.47 0.36
N LYS A 167 -6.31 -10.75 1.47
CA LYS A 167 -7.32 -9.82 2.03
C LYS A 167 -7.79 -8.76 1.03
N SER A 168 -6.89 -8.25 0.18
CA SER A 168 -7.22 -7.23 -0.81
C SER A 168 -8.30 -7.69 -1.79
N LEU A 169 -8.22 -8.95 -2.25
CA LEU A 169 -9.21 -9.54 -3.14
C LEU A 169 -10.48 -9.96 -2.39
N VAL A 170 -10.39 -10.38 -1.12
CA VAL A 170 -11.57 -10.58 -0.25
C VAL A 170 -12.38 -9.28 -0.18
N TRP A 171 -11.73 -8.17 0.16
CA TRP A 171 -12.34 -6.83 0.19
C TRP A 171 -12.88 -6.43 -1.18
N GLY A 172 -12.09 -6.60 -2.23
CA GLY A 172 -12.48 -6.31 -3.61
C GLY A 172 -13.72 -7.09 -4.06
N LEU A 173 -13.86 -8.36 -3.69
CA LEU A 173 -15.02 -9.20 -4.01
C LEU A 173 -16.28 -8.77 -3.26
N LEU A 174 -16.16 -8.46 -1.96
CA LEU A 174 -17.30 -7.97 -1.16
C LEU A 174 -17.77 -6.60 -1.65
N LEU A 175 -16.84 -5.69 -1.92
CA LEU A 175 -17.13 -4.37 -2.49
C LEU A 175 -17.68 -4.48 -3.91
N GLY A 176 -17.13 -5.35 -4.76
CA GLY A 176 -17.65 -5.60 -6.11
C GLY A 176 -19.10 -6.10 -6.09
N ALA A 177 -19.41 -7.05 -5.20
CA ALA A 177 -20.78 -7.55 -5.02
C ALA A 177 -21.75 -6.45 -4.57
N LEU A 178 -21.33 -5.62 -3.60
CA LEU A 178 -22.11 -4.46 -3.18
C LEU A 178 -22.28 -3.47 -4.33
N MET A 179 -21.21 -3.08 -5.02
CA MET A 179 -21.25 -2.10 -6.11
C MET A 179 -22.23 -2.52 -7.21
N TRP A 180 -22.23 -3.79 -7.58
CA TRP A 180 -23.14 -4.32 -8.58
C TRP A 180 -24.59 -4.41 -8.11
N ALA A 181 -24.80 -4.60 -6.81
CA ALA A 181 -26.12 -4.62 -6.19
C ALA A 181 -26.73 -3.21 -6.01
N HIS A 182 -25.91 -2.17 -5.91
CA HIS A 182 -26.39 -0.79 -5.82
C HIS A 182 -27.14 -0.41 -7.09
N SER A 183 -28.18 0.42 -6.94
CA SER A 183 -28.90 0.96 -8.09
C SER A 183 -27.94 1.75 -8.99
N PRO A 184 -27.96 1.55 -10.33
CA PRO A 184 -27.20 2.38 -11.27
C PRO A 184 -27.43 3.89 -11.09
N ALA A 185 -28.59 4.29 -10.55
CA ALA A 185 -28.89 5.69 -10.23
C ALA A 185 -27.95 6.30 -9.17
N LEU A 186 -27.28 5.48 -8.35
CA LEU A 186 -26.33 5.94 -7.33
C LEU A 186 -24.95 6.31 -7.90
N LYS A 187 -24.72 6.06 -9.21
CA LYS A 187 -23.49 6.41 -9.94
C LYS A 187 -22.20 6.08 -9.16
N PRO A 188 -21.99 4.82 -8.71
CA PRO A 188 -20.86 4.46 -7.85
C PRO A 188 -19.50 4.84 -8.47
N ALA A 189 -19.31 4.63 -9.78
CA ALA A 189 -18.09 5.00 -10.47
C ALA A 189 -17.76 6.50 -10.42
N ALA A 190 -18.78 7.38 -10.40
CA ALA A 190 -18.56 8.83 -10.30
C ALA A 190 -18.08 9.23 -8.89
N TRP A 191 -18.60 8.56 -7.85
CA TRP A 191 -18.11 8.74 -6.48
C TRP A 191 -16.69 8.22 -6.32
N VAL A 192 -16.36 7.08 -6.94
CA VAL A 192 -14.98 6.56 -6.99
C VAL A 192 -14.04 7.59 -7.63
N ALA A 193 -14.40 8.14 -8.79
CA ALA A 193 -13.57 9.16 -9.45
C ALA A 193 -13.35 10.40 -8.58
N ARG A 194 -14.40 10.90 -7.93
CA ARG A 194 -14.29 12.04 -7.00
C ARG A 194 -13.42 11.71 -5.79
N GLY A 195 -13.54 10.50 -5.26
CA GLY A 195 -12.70 10.04 -4.15
C GLY A 195 -11.24 9.87 -4.58
N MET A 196 -10.96 9.41 -5.81
CA MET A 196 -9.60 9.38 -6.35
C MET A 196 -8.97 10.77 -6.44
N VAL A 197 -9.73 11.80 -6.86
CA VAL A 197 -9.26 13.20 -6.84
C VAL A 197 -8.94 13.66 -5.41
N ALA A 198 -9.83 13.37 -4.45
CA ALA A 198 -9.63 13.73 -3.05
C ALA A 198 -8.42 13.00 -2.44
N GLY A 199 -8.27 11.70 -2.70
CA GLY A 199 -7.12 10.92 -2.26
C GLY A 199 -5.82 11.42 -2.85
N LEU A 200 -5.81 11.79 -4.13
CA LEU A 200 -4.62 12.35 -4.78
C LEU A 200 -4.25 13.69 -4.14
N ALA A 201 -5.24 14.53 -3.81
CA ALA A 201 -4.99 15.78 -3.10
C ALA A 201 -4.37 15.52 -1.71
N LEU A 202 -4.87 14.54 -0.96
CA LEU A 202 -4.28 14.15 0.34
C LEU A 202 -2.84 13.65 0.18
N VAL A 203 -2.58 12.77 -0.80
CA VAL A 203 -1.21 12.30 -1.09
C VAL A 203 -0.30 13.46 -1.49
N CYS A 204 -0.78 14.39 -2.33
CA CYS A 204 -0.04 15.58 -2.72
C CYS A 204 0.32 16.46 -1.51
N LEU A 205 -0.59 16.63 -0.54
CA LEU A 205 -0.30 17.35 0.70
C LEU A 205 0.77 16.65 1.54
N VAL A 206 0.69 15.33 1.67
CA VAL A 206 1.71 14.54 2.39
C VAL A 206 3.06 14.60 1.68
N VAL A 207 3.09 14.55 0.34
CA VAL A 207 4.31 14.70 -0.47
C VAL A 207 4.95 16.07 -0.25
N LEU A 208 4.17 17.15 -0.29
CA LEU A 208 4.68 18.49 -0.04
C LEU A 208 5.21 18.64 1.40
N TRP A 209 4.51 18.08 2.39
CA TRP A 209 4.97 18.07 3.77
C TRP A 209 6.29 17.27 3.91
N GLU A 210 6.32 16.02 3.43
CA GLU A 210 7.47 15.14 3.54
C GLU A 210 8.69 15.77 2.87
N ARG A 211 8.55 16.19 1.61
CA ARG A 211 9.65 16.85 0.91
C ARG A 211 10.01 18.17 1.55
N GLY A 212 9.05 18.97 1.99
CA GLY A 212 9.32 20.22 2.69
C GLY A 212 10.17 20.04 3.95
N VAL A 213 9.89 19.00 4.74
CA VAL A 213 10.57 18.70 6.01
C VAL A 213 11.92 17.98 5.82
N TYR A 214 11.97 16.97 4.95
CA TYR A 214 13.14 16.10 4.83
C TYR A 214 14.14 16.57 3.77
N ALA A 215 13.73 16.75 2.52
CA ALA A 215 14.66 17.12 1.43
C ALA A 215 14.80 18.64 1.24
N GLY A 216 13.68 19.36 1.26
CA GLY A 216 13.48 20.68 0.67
C GLY A 216 12.61 20.58 -0.59
N LEU A 217 11.62 21.48 -0.73
CA LEU A 217 10.69 21.44 -1.86
C LEU A 217 11.38 21.60 -3.23
N PHE A 218 12.44 22.39 -3.29
CA PHE A 218 13.17 22.67 -4.53
C PHE A 218 14.61 22.13 -4.51
N ASP A 219 14.94 21.28 -3.53
CA ASP A 219 16.22 20.60 -3.49
C ASP A 219 16.09 19.22 -4.18
N PHE A 220 16.73 19.12 -5.35
CA PHE A 220 16.79 17.90 -6.16
C PHE A 220 18.19 17.29 -6.21
N SER A 221 19.13 17.83 -5.43
CA SER A 221 20.50 17.32 -5.35
C SER A 221 20.59 16.07 -4.47
N LEU A 222 19.71 15.95 -3.48
CA LEU A 222 19.68 14.82 -2.55
C LEU A 222 19.06 13.58 -3.21
N PRO A 223 19.62 12.37 -2.97
CA PRO A 223 19.07 11.11 -3.44
C PRO A 223 17.84 10.67 -2.60
N TYR A 224 16.86 11.56 -2.43
CA TYR A 224 15.68 11.36 -1.59
C TYR A 224 14.44 11.00 -2.41
N ARG A 225 14.11 9.70 -2.49
CA ARG A 225 12.86 9.20 -3.06
C ARG A 225 11.69 9.41 -2.08
N THR A 226 10.67 10.13 -2.56
CA THR A 226 9.45 10.41 -1.79
C THR A 226 8.57 9.17 -1.67
N THR A 227 8.01 8.92 -0.49
CA THR A 227 7.15 7.74 -0.24
C THR A 227 5.74 8.08 0.24
N ALA A 228 5.48 9.33 0.64
CA ALA A 228 4.31 9.74 1.39
C ALA A 228 4.04 8.77 2.56
N TRP A 229 2.79 8.35 2.77
CA TRP A 229 2.41 7.35 3.77
C TRP A 229 2.19 5.95 3.17
N PHE A 230 2.96 5.61 2.15
CA PHE A 230 3.01 4.25 1.58
C PHE A 230 4.08 3.41 2.30
N TRP A 231 3.80 3.05 3.55
CA TRP A 231 4.72 2.33 4.43
C TRP A 231 5.07 0.91 3.98
N GLU A 232 4.31 0.32 3.06
CA GLU A 232 4.66 -0.93 2.42
C GLU A 232 6.01 -0.86 1.70
N MET A 233 6.49 0.36 1.43
CA MET A 233 7.83 0.60 0.89
C MET A 233 8.98 0.33 1.88
N HIS A 234 8.70 -0.03 3.13
CA HIS A 234 9.74 -0.43 4.11
C HIS A 234 10.56 -1.65 3.68
N VAL A 235 10.04 -2.46 2.74
CA VAL A 235 10.77 -3.56 2.09
C VAL A 235 10.98 -3.32 0.59
N GLY A 236 10.93 -2.05 0.15
CA GLY A 236 11.14 -1.64 -1.24
C GLY A 236 9.87 -1.57 -2.08
N GLY A 237 9.95 -1.93 -3.36
CA GLY A 237 8.81 -1.85 -4.28
C GLY A 237 8.38 -0.42 -4.67
N GLY A 238 7.11 -0.31 -5.10
CA GLY A 238 6.55 0.88 -5.76
C GLY A 238 5.09 1.15 -5.43
N ALA A 239 4.73 1.14 -4.15
CA ALA A 239 3.35 1.36 -3.72
C ALA A 239 2.82 2.77 -4.10
N ILE A 240 3.57 3.83 -3.79
CA ILE A 240 3.21 5.20 -4.23
C ILE A 240 3.21 5.33 -5.76
N ASP A 241 4.14 4.66 -6.43
CA ASP A 241 4.30 4.64 -7.88
C ASP A 241 3.04 4.11 -8.57
N ALA A 242 2.55 2.96 -8.10
CA ALA A 242 1.31 2.36 -8.58
C ALA A 242 0.07 3.20 -8.27
N TYR A 243 0.01 3.82 -7.08
CA TYR A 243 -1.05 4.76 -6.76
C TYR A 243 -1.07 5.97 -7.71
N LEU A 244 0.07 6.63 -7.92
CA LEU A 244 0.18 7.80 -8.79
C LEU A 244 -0.17 7.48 -10.24
N ALA A 245 0.27 6.32 -10.77
CA ALA A 245 -0.08 5.89 -12.12
C ALA A 245 -1.60 5.70 -12.30
N MET A 246 -2.32 5.27 -11.26
CA MET A 246 -3.78 5.22 -11.26
C MET A 246 -4.43 6.59 -11.05
N ALA A 247 -3.85 7.43 -10.19
CA ALA A 247 -4.51 8.62 -9.66
C ALA A 247 -4.31 9.88 -10.54
N VAL A 248 -3.13 10.08 -11.14
CA VAL A 248 -2.82 11.27 -11.95
C VAL A 248 -3.84 11.56 -13.06
N PRO A 249 -4.36 10.56 -13.81
CA PRO A 249 -5.44 10.76 -14.78
C PRO A 249 -6.65 11.50 -14.19
N PHE A 250 -6.97 11.29 -12.92
CA PHE A 250 -8.09 11.97 -12.25
C PHE A 250 -7.83 13.45 -11.98
N ALA A 251 -6.59 13.89 -11.83
CA ALA A 251 -6.28 15.33 -11.75
C ALA A 251 -6.56 16.03 -13.09
N PHE A 252 -6.14 15.43 -14.20
CA PHE A 252 -6.43 15.95 -15.55
C PHE A 252 -7.92 15.91 -15.85
N TRP A 253 -8.62 14.86 -15.42
CA TRP A 253 -10.08 14.80 -15.51
C TRP A 253 -10.76 15.89 -14.68
N ALA A 254 -10.26 16.20 -13.47
CA ALA A 254 -10.78 17.29 -12.65
C ALA A 254 -10.61 18.65 -13.35
N VAL A 255 -9.47 18.88 -14.03
CA VAL A 255 -9.28 20.07 -14.87
C VAL A 255 -10.27 20.09 -16.03
N TRP A 256 -10.43 18.96 -16.72
CA TRP A 256 -11.28 18.82 -17.90
C TRP A 256 -12.77 19.04 -17.61
N THR A 257 -13.22 18.60 -16.43
CA THR A 257 -14.61 18.66 -15.98
C THR A 257 -14.91 19.84 -15.05
N ALA A 258 -13.94 20.71 -14.77
CA ALA A 258 -14.14 21.87 -13.92
C ALA A 258 -15.10 22.89 -14.57
N PRO A 259 -16.27 23.17 -13.94
CA PRO A 259 -17.26 24.07 -14.52
C PRO A 259 -16.98 25.56 -14.22
N THR A 260 -16.17 25.86 -13.21
CA THR A 260 -15.89 27.23 -12.76
C THR A 260 -14.40 27.52 -12.75
N PRO A 261 -13.97 28.80 -12.94
CA PRO A 261 -12.56 29.17 -12.89
C PRO A 261 -11.85 28.78 -11.58
N ARG A 262 -12.56 28.83 -10.44
CA ARG A 262 -12.01 28.43 -9.14
C ARG A 262 -11.71 26.93 -9.06
N ARG A 263 -12.69 26.10 -9.45
CA ARG A 263 -12.50 24.63 -9.51
C ARG A 263 -11.43 24.27 -10.52
N TRP A 264 -11.38 24.98 -11.64
CA TRP A 264 -10.37 24.82 -12.66
C TRP A 264 -8.97 25.14 -12.10
N ALA A 265 -8.79 26.28 -11.43
CA ALA A 265 -7.53 26.66 -10.81
C ALA A 265 -7.07 25.63 -9.75
N ALA A 266 -7.97 25.21 -8.85
CA ALA A 266 -7.67 24.18 -7.86
C ALA A 266 -7.24 22.85 -8.49
N ALA A 267 -7.91 22.42 -9.56
CA ALA A 267 -7.54 21.22 -10.30
C ALA A 267 -6.18 21.36 -11.01
N ASN A 268 -5.81 22.56 -11.49
CA ASN A 268 -4.49 22.79 -12.07
C ASN A 268 -3.38 22.75 -11.02
N VAL A 269 -3.61 23.34 -9.85
CA VAL A 269 -2.69 23.20 -8.71
C VAL A 269 -2.51 21.72 -8.38
N LEU A 270 -3.59 20.94 -8.35
CA LEU A 270 -3.50 19.50 -8.14
C LEU A 270 -2.68 18.80 -9.23
N VAL A 271 -2.83 19.17 -10.52
CA VAL A 271 -2.01 18.59 -11.59
C VAL A 271 -0.53 18.91 -11.39
N VAL A 272 -0.17 20.16 -11.11
CA VAL A 272 1.23 20.56 -10.89
C VAL A 272 1.82 19.79 -9.72
N VAL A 273 1.13 19.75 -8.57
CA VAL A 273 1.65 19.03 -7.39
C VAL A 273 1.67 17.51 -7.61
N ALA A 274 0.74 16.96 -8.39
CA ALA A 274 0.75 15.54 -8.74
C ALA A 274 1.90 15.17 -9.69
N VAL A 275 2.24 16.04 -10.65
CA VAL A 275 3.41 15.86 -11.51
C VAL A 275 4.70 16.01 -10.69
N TYR A 276 4.76 16.98 -9.77
CA TYR A 276 5.84 17.10 -8.81
C TYR A 276 6.03 15.83 -7.97
N ALA A 277 4.93 15.27 -7.46
CA ALA A 277 4.94 14.02 -6.72
C ALA A 277 5.48 12.87 -7.57
N VAL A 278 5.03 12.74 -8.82
CA VAL A 278 5.56 11.77 -9.78
C VAL A 278 7.07 11.97 -9.95
N LEU A 279 7.51 13.17 -10.34
CA LEU A 279 8.92 13.46 -10.61
C LEU A 279 9.82 13.17 -9.40
N THR A 280 9.35 13.46 -8.19
CA THR A 280 10.12 13.28 -6.96
C THR A 280 10.06 11.86 -6.35
N THR A 281 9.39 10.91 -7.02
CA THR A 281 9.59 9.47 -6.75
C THR A 281 10.87 8.93 -7.37
N TYR A 282 11.50 9.66 -8.31
CA TYR A 282 12.68 9.20 -9.05
C TYR A 282 12.50 7.81 -9.69
N SER A 283 11.26 7.51 -10.10
CA SER A 283 10.84 6.23 -10.66
C SER A 283 10.53 6.33 -12.15
N ARG A 284 11.46 5.82 -12.97
CA ARG A 284 11.35 5.81 -14.45
C ARG A 284 10.09 5.10 -14.94
N GLY A 285 9.70 4.01 -14.26
CA GLY A 285 8.50 3.26 -14.58
C GLY A 285 7.25 4.14 -14.48
N VAL A 286 7.14 4.95 -13.43
CA VAL A 286 6.01 5.87 -13.22
C VAL A 286 5.99 6.97 -14.27
N TYR A 287 7.15 7.54 -14.60
CA TYR A 287 7.22 8.59 -15.62
C TYR A 287 6.65 8.10 -16.94
N LEU A 288 7.08 6.90 -17.37
CA LEU A 288 6.63 6.29 -18.60
C LEU A 288 5.14 5.93 -18.54
N ALA A 289 4.68 5.34 -17.43
CA ALA A 289 3.28 4.95 -17.26
C ALA A 289 2.32 6.15 -17.27
N VAL A 290 2.68 7.23 -16.56
CA VAL A 290 1.92 8.48 -16.56
C VAL A 290 1.93 9.09 -17.95
N LEU A 291 3.08 9.13 -18.64
CA LEU A 291 3.17 9.63 -20.00
C LEU A 291 2.26 8.84 -20.97
N ILE A 292 2.29 7.51 -20.93
CA ILE A 292 1.43 6.65 -21.75
C ILE A 292 -0.05 6.96 -21.48
N SER A 293 -0.43 7.07 -20.21
CA SER A 293 -1.81 7.38 -19.81
C SER A 293 -2.27 8.74 -20.32
N LEU A 294 -1.45 9.78 -20.14
CA LEU A 294 -1.77 11.14 -20.57
C LEU A 294 -1.79 11.28 -22.10
N LEU A 295 -0.87 10.61 -22.82
CA LEU A 295 -0.90 10.54 -24.28
C LEU A 295 -2.18 9.86 -24.78
N PHE A 296 -2.56 8.74 -24.17
CA PHE A 296 -3.83 8.09 -24.47
C PHE A 296 -5.01 9.04 -24.23
N MET A 297 -5.04 9.73 -23.09
CA MET A 297 -6.10 10.68 -22.78
C MET A 297 -6.16 11.84 -23.76
N ALA A 298 -5.02 12.41 -24.15
CA ALA A 298 -4.92 13.49 -25.13
C ALA A 298 -5.38 13.05 -26.54
N VAL A 299 -4.89 11.89 -27.01
CA VAL A 299 -5.25 11.34 -28.32
C VAL A 299 -6.73 10.97 -28.37
N SER A 300 -7.27 10.34 -27.32
CA SER A 300 -8.68 9.98 -27.25
C SER A 300 -9.59 11.20 -27.14
N ALA A 301 -9.21 12.23 -26.36
CA ALA A 301 -9.95 13.48 -26.30
C ALA A 301 -10.01 14.18 -27.67
N TRP A 302 -8.89 14.20 -28.41
CA TRP A 302 -8.85 14.75 -29.77
C TRP A 302 -9.68 13.94 -30.77
N ARG A 303 -9.49 12.62 -30.82
CA ARG A 303 -10.19 11.72 -31.77
C ARG A 303 -11.70 11.68 -31.53
N LEU A 304 -12.12 11.68 -30.27
CA LEU A 304 -13.53 11.59 -29.87
C LEU A 304 -14.19 12.96 -29.72
N LYS A 305 -13.45 14.05 -30.00
CA LYS A 305 -13.93 15.44 -29.87
C LYS A 305 -14.54 15.72 -28.50
N LEU A 306 -13.94 15.17 -27.44
CA LEU A 306 -14.36 15.48 -26.08
C LEU A 306 -14.08 16.97 -25.85
N ALA A 307 -15.05 17.72 -25.33
CA ALA A 307 -14.90 19.14 -25.06
C ALA A 307 -14.68 19.38 -23.55
N PRO A 308 -13.80 20.30 -23.15
CA PRO A 308 -13.69 20.74 -21.76
C PRO A 308 -14.98 21.41 -21.29
N ALA A 309 -15.35 21.21 -20.02
CA ALA A 309 -16.57 21.78 -19.44
C ALA A 309 -16.59 23.31 -19.44
N ALA A 310 -15.44 23.96 -19.26
CA ALA A 310 -15.28 25.41 -19.29
C ALA A 310 -15.31 26.03 -20.71
N GLY A 311 -15.60 25.23 -21.74
CA GLY A 311 -15.63 25.65 -23.14
C GLY A 311 -14.29 25.53 -23.86
N ALA A 312 -14.33 25.29 -25.17
CA ALA A 312 -13.15 24.91 -25.95
C ALA A 312 -12.07 26.00 -26.05
N ALA A 313 -12.45 27.28 -26.14
CA ALA A 313 -11.49 28.38 -26.25
C ALA A 313 -10.72 28.62 -24.95
N TRP A 314 -11.44 28.64 -23.82
CA TRP A 314 -10.85 28.75 -22.49
C TRP A 314 -9.98 27.52 -22.20
N GLY A 315 -10.54 26.31 -22.36
CA GLY A 315 -9.83 25.05 -22.11
C GLY A 315 -8.53 24.91 -22.91
N ARG A 316 -8.51 25.31 -24.19
CA ARG A 316 -7.26 25.28 -25.00
C ARG A 316 -6.19 26.24 -24.49
N ARG A 317 -6.54 27.49 -24.20
CA ARG A 317 -5.59 28.50 -23.70
C ARG A 317 -4.98 28.04 -22.40
N THR A 318 -5.82 27.57 -21.50
CA THR A 318 -5.38 27.18 -20.18
C THR A 318 -4.63 25.85 -20.15
N LEU A 319 -4.97 24.91 -21.04
CA LEU A 319 -4.19 23.69 -21.24
C LEU A 319 -2.79 24.03 -21.79
N GLY A 320 -2.68 24.98 -22.72
CA GLY A 320 -1.37 25.45 -23.20
C GLY A 320 -0.52 26.05 -22.07
N GLY A 321 -1.12 26.86 -21.21
CA GLY A 321 -0.45 27.39 -20.02
C GLY A 321 -0.03 26.29 -19.03
N LEU A 322 -0.90 25.31 -18.77
CA LEU A 322 -0.57 24.15 -17.93
C LEU A 322 0.60 23.35 -18.51
N LEU A 323 0.57 23.02 -19.80
CA LEU A 323 1.65 22.29 -20.47
C LEU A 323 2.97 23.07 -20.42
N LEU A 324 2.94 24.40 -20.53
CA LEU A 324 4.11 25.24 -20.33
C LEU A 324 4.64 25.13 -18.90
N VAL A 325 3.77 25.23 -17.88
CA VAL A 325 4.16 25.10 -16.47
C VAL A 325 4.75 23.72 -16.19
N LEU A 326 4.14 22.64 -16.68
CA LEU A 326 4.65 21.28 -16.54
C LEU A 326 5.98 21.08 -17.28
N GLY A 327 6.13 21.71 -18.45
CA GLY A 327 7.40 21.73 -19.18
C GLY A 327 8.50 22.43 -18.39
N VAL A 328 8.20 23.59 -17.80
CA VAL A 328 9.13 24.32 -16.92
C VAL A 328 9.44 23.52 -15.66
N GLU A 329 8.43 22.93 -15.02
CA GLU A 329 8.60 22.07 -13.85
C GLU A 329 9.53 20.90 -14.16
N GLY A 330 9.29 20.20 -15.28
CA GLY A 330 10.20 19.17 -15.76
C GLY A 330 11.61 19.72 -15.90
N LEU A 331 11.81 20.81 -16.63
CA LEU A 331 13.14 21.41 -16.79
C LEU A 331 13.81 21.78 -15.46
N VAL A 332 13.06 22.29 -14.48
CA VAL A 332 13.58 22.65 -13.15
C VAL A 332 13.98 21.41 -12.37
N VAL A 333 13.16 20.36 -12.33
CA VAL A 333 13.50 19.13 -11.59
C VAL A 333 14.67 18.41 -12.26
N PHE A 334 14.66 18.31 -13.59
CA PHE A 334 15.73 17.65 -14.36
C PHE A 334 17.04 18.45 -14.34
N GLY A 335 16.96 19.78 -14.36
CA GLY A 335 18.14 20.67 -14.33
C GLY A 335 18.64 21.00 -12.91
N GLY A 336 17.84 20.73 -11.88
CA GLY A 336 18.12 21.10 -10.49
C GLY A 336 19.04 20.15 -9.72
N GLY A 337 19.49 19.05 -10.32
CA GLY A 337 20.42 18.11 -9.70
C GLY A 337 20.84 16.96 -10.62
N SER A 338 21.97 16.30 -10.32
CA SER A 338 22.49 15.19 -11.14
C SER A 338 21.74 13.88 -10.89
N PHE A 339 21.09 13.72 -9.74
CA PHE A 339 20.53 12.43 -9.30
C PHE A 339 19.55 11.82 -10.30
N MET A 340 18.65 12.63 -10.87
CA MET A 340 17.71 12.17 -11.90
C MET A 340 18.44 11.76 -13.20
N GLY A 341 19.43 12.55 -13.61
CA GLY A 341 20.29 12.23 -14.75
C GLY A 341 21.08 10.95 -14.56
N ASP A 342 21.65 10.73 -13.38
CA ASP A 342 22.39 9.52 -12.99
C ASP A 342 21.48 8.28 -12.98
N ARG A 343 20.22 8.46 -12.56
CA ARG A 343 19.21 7.40 -12.64
C ARG A 343 18.82 7.08 -14.08
N LEU A 344 18.75 8.06 -14.98
CA LEU A 344 18.45 7.81 -16.39
C LEU A 344 19.62 7.19 -17.15
N SER A 345 20.86 7.59 -16.84
CA SER A 345 22.06 7.05 -17.48
C SER A 345 22.33 5.59 -17.10
N ARG A 346 21.89 5.14 -15.92
CA ARG A 346 22.00 3.74 -15.46
C ARG A 346 20.81 2.85 -15.87
N SER A 347 20.19 3.10 -17.02
CA SER A 347 19.00 2.32 -17.47
C SER A 347 19.32 0.91 -17.94
N ASP A 348 20.44 0.71 -18.63
CA ASP A 348 20.79 -0.60 -19.18
C ASP A 348 21.18 -1.61 -18.09
N VAL A 349 21.94 -1.18 -17.08
CA VAL A 349 22.35 -2.02 -15.94
C VAL A 349 21.14 -2.44 -15.09
N ASP A 350 20.15 -1.57 -14.94
CA ASP A 350 18.91 -1.89 -14.20
C ASP A 350 18.05 -2.91 -14.96
N LEU A 351 17.97 -2.82 -16.29
CA LEU A 351 17.17 -3.74 -17.09
C LEU A 351 17.71 -5.17 -17.01
N VAL A 352 19.04 -5.36 -17.11
CA VAL A 352 19.66 -6.68 -16.97
C VAL A 352 19.37 -7.25 -15.57
N GLY A 353 19.54 -6.45 -14.52
CA GLY A 353 19.23 -6.88 -13.15
C GLY A 353 17.77 -7.31 -12.97
N ARG A 354 16.82 -6.57 -13.55
CA ARG A 354 15.39 -6.94 -13.53
C ARG A 354 15.12 -8.22 -14.29
N VAL A 355 15.67 -8.39 -15.49
CA VAL A 355 15.47 -9.61 -16.28
C VAL A 355 16.03 -10.84 -15.55
N THR A 356 17.22 -10.74 -14.94
CA THR A 356 17.77 -11.82 -14.11
C THR A 356 16.85 -12.13 -12.94
N HIS A 357 16.38 -11.11 -12.22
CA HIS A 357 15.46 -11.27 -11.11
C HIS A 357 14.13 -11.94 -11.54
N TRP A 358 13.55 -11.51 -12.66
CA TRP A 358 12.35 -12.12 -13.24
C TRP A 358 12.57 -13.58 -13.66
N GLN A 359 13.73 -13.89 -14.26
CA GLN A 359 14.10 -15.26 -14.60
C GLN A 359 14.25 -16.13 -13.36
N SER A 360 14.88 -15.62 -12.29
CA SER A 360 14.98 -16.32 -11.01
C SER A 360 13.60 -16.58 -10.39
N GLY A 361 12.69 -15.60 -10.43
CA GLY A 361 11.31 -15.76 -9.96
C GLY A 361 10.52 -16.78 -10.79
N LEU A 362 10.62 -16.75 -12.12
CA LEU A 362 10.03 -17.76 -13.00
C LEU A 362 10.61 -19.16 -12.76
N GLY A 363 11.90 -19.25 -12.42
CA GLY A 363 12.58 -20.50 -12.07
C GLY A 363 12.05 -21.18 -10.81
N LEU A 364 11.22 -20.50 -10.01
CA LEU A 364 10.52 -21.09 -8.87
C LEU A 364 9.39 -22.05 -9.29
N LEU A 365 8.84 -21.90 -10.50
CA LEU A 365 7.81 -22.78 -11.05
C LEU A 365 8.45 -24.05 -11.64
N LYS A 366 8.66 -25.07 -10.79
CA LYS A 366 9.47 -26.27 -11.10
C LYS A 366 8.65 -27.37 -11.78
N SER A 367 7.35 -27.43 -11.55
CA SER A 367 6.46 -28.48 -12.06
C SER A 367 5.36 -27.93 -12.99
N PRO A 368 4.77 -28.75 -13.89
CA PRO A 368 3.58 -28.36 -14.65
C PRO A 368 2.40 -27.94 -13.76
N GLY A 369 2.32 -28.49 -12.54
CA GLY A 369 1.35 -28.08 -11.53
C GLY A 369 1.56 -26.63 -11.09
N ASP A 370 2.82 -26.27 -10.79
CA ASP A 370 3.20 -24.91 -10.37
C ASP A 370 2.87 -23.90 -11.46
N TRP A 371 3.13 -24.22 -12.73
CA TRP A 371 2.76 -23.36 -13.86
C TRP A 371 1.25 -23.16 -13.98
N MET A 372 0.44 -24.19 -13.72
CA MET A 372 -1.00 -24.10 -13.89
C MET A 372 -1.69 -23.37 -12.72
N GLN A 373 -1.30 -23.70 -11.49
CA GLN A 373 -1.97 -23.25 -10.27
C GLN A 373 -1.23 -22.13 -9.51
N GLY A 374 0.07 -21.96 -9.74
CA GLY A 374 0.97 -21.10 -8.97
C GLY A 374 1.52 -21.77 -7.71
N LEU A 375 2.44 -21.07 -7.04
CA LEU A 375 2.98 -21.46 -5.73
C LEU A 375 1.97 -21.26 -4.58
N GLY A 376 0.90 -20.51 -4.84
CA GLY A 376 -0.05 -20.04 -3.84
C GLY A 376 0.11 -18.55 -3.56
N VAL A 377 -0.99 -17.92 -3.15
CA VAL A 377 -1.05 -16.48 -2.86
C VAL A 377 -0.11 -16.15 -1.70
N GLY A 378 0.70 -15.11 -1.85
CA GLY A 378 1.67 -14.66 -0.84
C GLY A 378 2.87 -15.59 -0.64
N ARG A 379 3.14 -16.52 -1.56
CA ARG A 379 4.24 -17.48 -1.41
C ARG A 379 5.51 -17.12 -2.18
N PHE A 380 5.48 -16.12 -3.06
CA PHE A 380 6.67 -15.69 -3.80
C PHE A 380 7.85 -15.42 -2.87
N SER A 381 7.65 -14.59 -1.83
CA SER A 381 8.72 -14.13 -0.95
C SER A 381 9.40 -15.28 -0.20
N ALA A 382 8.62 -16.22 0.33
CA ALA A 382 9.10 -17.42 1.05
C ALA A 382 9.88 -18.41 0.16
N HIS A 383 9.58 -18.45 -1.14
CA HIS A 383 10.30 -19.29 -2.10
C HIS A 383 11.54 -18.58 -2.62
N TYR A 384 11.43 -17.29 -2.94
CA TYR A 384 12.56 -16.51 -3.42
C TYR A 384 13.69 -16.47 -2.40
N SER A 385 13.35 -16.24 -1.12
CA SER A 385 14.35 -16.19 -0.05
C SER A 385 15.08 -17.50 0.19
N ARG A 386 14.39 -18.63 -0.04
CA ARG A 386 14.88 -19.98 0.26
C ARG A 386 15.60 -20.64 -0.92
N ASP A 387 15.07 -20.47 -2.12
CA ASP A 387 15.44 -21.28 -3.28
C ASP A 387 16.34 -20.53 -4.28
N VAL A 388 16.35 -19.19 -4.26
CA VAL A 388 17.17 -18.39 -5.19
C VAL A 388 18.53 -18.08 -4.56
N PRO A 389 19.66 -18.45 -5.20
CA PRO A 389 20.99 -18.11 -4.70
C PRO A 389 21.17 -16.59 -4.53
N GLY A 390 21.60 -16.17 -3.34
CA GLY A 390 21.69 -14.75 -2.97
C GLY A 390 20.34 -14.05 -2.80
N GLY A 391 19.23 -14.79 -2.86
CA GLY A 391 17.86 -14.32 -2.73
C GLY A 391 17.34 -14.21 -1.30
N GLY A 392 18.12 -14.62 -0.29
CA GLY A 392 17.73 -14.59 1.13
C GLY A 392 17.31 -13.21 1.64
N TYR A 393 16.66 -13.16 2.80
CA TYR A 393 16.38 -11.87 3.45
C TYR A 393 17.67 -11.26 4.02
N PRO A 394 17.85 -9.92 3.99
CA PRO A 394 18.98 -9.24 4.61
C PRO A 394 18.99 -9.34 6.14
N GLY A 395 17.92 -9.86 6.74
CA GLY A 395 17.80 -10.15 8.16
C GLY A 395 16.37 -10.54 8.52
N ARG A 396 16.14 -10.90 9.78
CA ARG A 396 14.81 -11.25 10.30
C ARG A 396 14.54 -10.58 11.63
N THR A 397 13.25 -10.36 11.88
CA THR A 397 12.73 -9.92 13.18
C THR A 397 11.55 -10.81 13.53
N GLU A 398 11.70 -11.55 14.62
CA GLU A 398 10.68 -12.49 15.08
C GLU A 398 10.41 -12.26 16.56
N TRP A 399 9.18 -11.88 16.90
CA TRP A 399 8.75 -11.79 18.29
C TRP A 399 8.24 -13.16 18.74
N GLN A 400 8.61 -13.53 19.95
CA GLN A 400 8.15 -14.77 20.58
C GLN A 400 8.21 -14.65 22.11
N ARG A 401 7.68 -15.67 22.79
CA ARG A 401 7.95 -15.89 24.21
C ARG A 401 9.11 -16.87 24.36
N ALA A 402 10.03 -16.58 25.27
CA ALA A 402 11.04 -17.52 25.74
C ALA A 402 10.38 -18.70 26.48
N ALA A 403 11.16 -19.73 26.81
CA ALA A 403 10.66 -20.95 27.46
C ALA A 403 10.03 -20.68 28.86
N ASP A 404 10.44 -19.60 29.51
CA ASP A 404 9.91 -19.09 30.78
C ASP A 404 8.67 -18.19 30.61
N GLY A 405 8.22 -17.96 29.37
CA GLY A 405 7.08 -17.11 29.02
C GLY A 405 7.40 -15.63 28.82
N VAL A 406 8.65 -15.21 29.04
CA VAL A 406 9.09 -13.82 28.91
C VAL A 406 9.12 -13.40 27.43
N PRO A 407 8.48 -12.27 27.05
CA PRO A 407 8.56 -11.76 25.69
C PRO A 407 9.98 -11.41 25.27
N GLN A 408 10.33 -11.73 24.03
CA GLN A 408 11.61 -11.36 23.43
C GLN A 408 11.51 -11.24 21.91
N VAL A 409 12.46 -10.56 21.32
CA VAL A 409 12.60 -10.43 19.86
C VAL A 409 13.92 -11.05 19.40
N ALA A 410 13.85 -11.99 18.47
CA ALA A 410 14.99 -12.47 17.71
C ALA A 410 15.30 -11.49 16.57
N LEU A 411 16.53 -11.02 16.54
CA LEU A 411 17.11 -10.26 15.44
C LEU A 411 18.24 -11.08 14.83
N SER A 412 18.17 -11.32 13.52
CA SER A 412 19.24 -12.01 12.79
C SER A 412 19.63 -11.22 11.54
N GLY A 413 20.91 -11.32 11.18
CA GLY A 413 21.42 -10.80 9.91
C GLY A 413 21.16 -11.75 8.75
N PRO A 414 21.78 -11.52 7.58
CA PRO A 414 21.63 -12.38 6.42
C PRO A 414 22.10 -13.82 6.71
N GLU A 415 21.36 -14.83 6.26
CA GLU A 415 21.65 -16.24 6.58
C GLU A 415 22.91 -16.80 5.89
N ALA A 416 23.35 -16.19 4.79
CA ALA A 416 24.44 -16.72 3.96
C ALA A 416 25.62 -15.75 3.83
N GLU A 417 26.83 -16.28 4.01
CA GLU A 417 28.09 -15.58 3.72
C GLU A 417 28.17 -15.27 2.21
N GLY A 418 28.34 -14.00 1.84
CA GLY A 418 28.34 -13.54 0.44
C GLY A 418 26.98 -13.08 -0.11
N GLN A 419 25.94 -13.03 0.72
CA GLN A 419 24.68 -12.35 0.38
C GLN A 419 24.92 -10.84 0.16
N ARG A 420 24.17 -10.23 -0.76
CA ARG A 420 24.32 -8.80 -1.09
C ARG A 420 24.06 -7.93 0.13
N GLU A 421 24.87 -6.87 0.28
CA GLU A 421 24.77 -5.93 1.38
C GLU A 421 23.35 -5.38 1.57
N GLY A 422 22.81 -5.56 2.77
CA GLY A 422 21.53 -5.03 3.21
C GLY A 422 21.33 -5.34 4.68
N PHE A 423 20.39 -4.62 5.28
CA PHE A 423 20.05 -4.77 6.69
C PHE A 423 18.54 -4.90 6.85
N PHE A 424 18.12 -5.60 7.89
CA PHE A 424 16.73 -5.59 8.35
C PHE A 424 16.70 -5.09 9.79
N GLU A 425 16.23 -3.87 9.95
CA GLU A 425 16.29 -3.12 11.18
C GLU A 425 14.97 -3.23 11.93
N LEU A 426 15.04 -3.39 13.25
CA LEU A 426 13.89 -3.19 14.11
C LEU A 426 13.82 -1.71 14.49
N THR A 427 12.72 -1.03 14.13
CA THR A 427 12.64 0.43 14.26
C THR A 427 11.46 0.88 15.11
N GLN A 428 11.59 2.00 15.80
CA GLN A 428 10.48 2.67 16.47
C GLN A 428 10.60 4.18 16.32
N ARG A 429 9.48 4.85 16.04
CA ARG A 429 9.42 6.32 15.96
C ARG A 429 9.50 6.93 17.35
N ILE A 430 10.29 8.01 17.48
CA ILE A 430 10.48 8.76 18.71
C ILE A 430 10.42 10.27 18.46
N ASP A 431 10.11 11.02 19.51
CA ASP A 431 10.26 12.47 19.54
C ASP A 431 11.66 12.81 20.04
N VAL A 432 12.51 13.37 19.18
CA VAL A 432 13.94 13.67 19.47
C VAL A 432 14.07 14.96 20.29
N GLY A 433 13.26 15.11 21.34
CA GLY A 433 12.98 16.37 22.03
C GLY A 433 14.21 17.25 22.27
N THR A 434 15.05 16.88 23.24
CA THR A 434 16.16 17.72 23.71
C THR A 434 17.50 17.41 23.03
N ALA A 435 18.31 18.45 22.88
CA ALA A 435 19.66 18.35 22.33
C ALA A 435 20.57 17.61 23.33
N GLY A 436 21.35 16.65 22.84
CA GLY A 436 22.31 15.90 23.64
C GLY A 436 22.44 14.44 23.21
N GLY A 437 23.25 13.69 23.95
CA GLY A 437 23.48 12.26 23.67
C GLY A 437 22.32 11.40 24.18
N HIS A 438 21.85 10.48 23.35
CA HIS A 438 20.89 9.46 23.79
C HIS A 438 21.61 8.35 24.54
N ARG A 439 21.02 7.89 25.65
CA ARG A 439 21.53 6.73 26.41
C ARG A 439 20.64 5.53 26.19
N VAL A 440 21.24 4.42 25.79
CA VAL A 440 20.58 3.14 25.57
C VAL A 440 20.87 2.21 26.73
N ARG A 441 19.84 1.49 27.19
CA ARG A 441 20.00 0.32 28.06
C ARG A 441 19.29 -0.86 27.42
N LEU A 442 19.95 -2.01 27.36
CA LEU A 442 19.35 -3.20 26.77
C LEU A 442 19.66 -4.46 27.58
N ARG A 443 18.74 -5.41 27.50
CA ARG A 443 18.94 -6.79 27.93
C ARG A 443 18.84 -7.68 26.71
N ALA A 444 19.98 -8.22 26.30
CA ALA A 444 20.08 -9.12 25.17
C ALA A 444 21.09 -10.24 25.44
N HIS A 445 20.94 -11.35 24.73
CA HIS A 445 21.92 -12.43 24.70
C HIS A 445 22.10 -12.97 23.29
N SER A 446 23.20 -13.67 23.09
CA SER A 446 23.41 -14.53 21.92
C SER A 446 24.25 -15.73 22.33
N GLU A 447 24.07 -16.85 21.64
CA GLU A 447 24.87 -18.07 21.87
C GLU A 447 26.30 -17.94 21.32
N GLN A 448 26.51 -17.01 20.39
CA GLN A 448 27.79 -16.71 19.78
C GLN A 448 28.15 -15.22 19.99
N PRO A 449 29.43 -14.82 19.81
CA PRO A 449 29.82 -13.41 19.88
C PRO A 449 29.04 -12.57 18.87
N ALA A 450 28.16 -11.70 19.37
CA ALA A 450 27.29 -10.86 18.55
C ALA A 450 27.44 -9.38 18.91
N GLU A 451 27.10 -8.52 17.96
CA GLU A 451 27.16 -7.08 18.11
C GLU A 451 25.90 -6.45 17.49
N LEU A 452 25.26 -5.58 18.25
CA LEU A 452 24.14 -4.76 17.80
C LEU A 452 24.63 -3.34 17.53
N VAL A 453 24.16 -2.74 16.44
CA VAL A 453 24.16 -1.28 16.32
C VAL A 453 22.80 -0.78 16.75
N VAL A 454 22.82 0.18 17.66
CA VAL A 454 21.66 1.01 17.97
C VAL A 454 21.93 2.40 17.44
N SER A 455 21.00 2.93 16.65
CA SER A 455 21.06 4.28 16.12
C SER A 455 19.79 5.05 16.41
N VAL A 456 19.91 6.37 16.52
CA VAL A 456 18.81 7.32 16.52
C VAL A 456 19.06 8.29 15.39
N CYS A 457 18.19 8.27 14.39
CA CYS A 457 18.32 9.05 13.18
C CYS A 457 17.07 9.88 12.89
N GLU A 458 17.24 11.06 12.28
CA GLU A 458 16.14 11.73 11.59
C GLU A 458 15.76 10.93 10.35
N ARG A 459 14.53 10.39 10.30
CA ARG A 459 14.09 9.50 9.22
C ARG A 459 12.58 9.52 9.03
N HIS A 460 12.14 9.67 7.77
CA HIS A 460 10.74 9.46 7.40
C HIS A 460 10.48 7.96 7.19
N LEU A 461 11.05 7.37 6.13
CA LEU A 461 10.96 5.94 5.84
C LEU A 461 12.32 5.43 5.37
N LEU A 462 12.72 5.76 4.13
CA LEU A 462 13.84 5.10 3.46
C LEU A 462 15.22 5.69 3.77
N TYR A 463 15.30 6.99 4.07
CA TYR A 463 16.56 7.72 4.12
C TYR A 463 16.81 8.30 5.50
N GLU A 464 18.01 8.06 5.99
CA GLU A 464 18.57 8.62 7.21
C GLU A 464 19.26 9.95 6.90
N PHE A 465 19.16 10.89 7.83
CA PHE A 465 19.87 12.16 7.76
C PHE A 465 20.90 12.24 8.88
N ARG A 466 20.57 12.95 9.96
CA ARG A 466 21.44 13.14 11.12
C ARG A 466 21.24 11.97 12.08
N CYS A 467 22.33 11.31 12.47
CA CYS A 467 22.30 10.10 13.29
C CYS A 467 23.27 10.16 14.47
N GLN A 468 22.84 9.66 15.62
CA GLN A 468 23.73 9.15 16.66
C GLN A 468 23.71 7.64 16.63
N LEU A 469 24.85 6.97 16.78
CA LEU A 469 24.91 5.51 16.75
C LEU A 469 26.01 4.96 17.67
N GLN A 470 25.84 3.71 18.08
CA GLN A 470 26.85 2.98 18.85
C GLN A 470 26.75 1.48 18.59
N GLY A 471 27.92 0.84 18.42
CA GLY A 471 28.05 -0.61 18.46
C GLY A 471 28.08 -1.10 19.91
N ILE A 472 27.26 -2.10 20.21
CA ILE A 472 27.08 -2.68 21.54
C ILE A 472 27.35 -4.18 21.44
N ALA A 473 28.41 -4.64 22.13
CA ALA A 473 28.70 -6.06 22.26
C ALA A 473 27.61 -6.75 23.09
N VAL A 474 27.07 -7.84 22.56
CA VAL A 474 26.03 -8.63 23.22
C VAL A 474 26.70 -9.71 24.08
N PRO A 475 26.30 -9.90 25.35
CA PRO A 475 26.80 -10.97 26.19
C PRO A 475 26.58 -12.34 25.55
N GLN A 476 27.66 -13.12 25.45
CA GLN A 476 27.57 -14.52 25.02
C GLN A 476 27.06 -15.37 26.17
N SER A 477 25.82 -15.84 26.08
CA SER A 477 25.14 -16.59 27.14
C SER A 477 24.00 -17.41 26.54
N PRO A 478 23.67 -18.60 27.09
CA PRO A 478 22.51 -19.38 26.64
C PRO A 478 21.16 -18.76 27.03
N ALA A 479 21.15 -17.74 27.90
CA ALA A 479 19.95 -17.03 28.32
C ALA A 479 20.26 -15.56 28.62
N VAL A 480 19.24 -14.69 28.59
CA VAL A 480 19.39 -13.31 29.06
C VAL A 480 19.70 -13.29 30.55
N GLY A 481 20.80 -12.63 30.92
CA GLY A 481 21.10 -12.33 32.32
C GLY A 481 20.33 -11.08 32.79
N ASP A 482 20.21 -10.91 34.10
CA ASP A 482 19.50 -9.76 34.70
C ASP A 482 20.23 -8.41 34.51
N ALA A 483 21.50 -8.44 34.07
CA ALA A 483 22.31 -7.26 33.89
C ALA A 483 21.95 -6.49 32.61
N PHE A 484 21.72 -5.18 32.75
CA PHE A 484 21.62 -4.28 31.61
C PHE A 484 22.99 -3.97 31.04
N VAL A 485 23.08 -3.96 29.71
CA VAL A 485 24.18 -3.34 28.97
C VAL A 485 23.78 -1.90 28.68
N GLU A 486 24.61 -0.96 29.11
CA GLU A 486 24.38 0.48 28.89
C GLU A 486 25.41 1.04 27.91
N ALA A 487 24.95 1.93 27.03
CA ALA A 487 25.80 2.64 26.09
C ALA A 487 25.25 4.05 25.83
N VAL A 488 26.13 5.00 25.57
CA VAL A 488 25.73 6.33 25.08
C VAL A 488 25.94 6.35 23.57
N LEU A 489 24.94 6.81 22.83
CA LEU A 489 25.04 6.93 21.38
C LEU A 489 25.99 8.07 21.03
N ALA A 490 26.95 7.79 20.15
CA ALA A 490 27.93 8.77 19.72
C ALA A 490 27.40 9.63 18.57
N GLY A 491 27.73 10.92 18.58
CA GLY A 491 27.41 11.87 17.52
C GLY A 491 26.80 13.18 18.03
N ASP A 492 26.96 14.25 17.27
CA ASP A 492 26.48 15.62 17.52
C ASP A 492 25.22 15.98 16.71
N ALA A 493 24.59 14.96 16.10
CA ALA A 493 23.47 15.06 15.16
C ALA A 493 22.35 16.03 15.57
N PHE A 494 22.10 16.19 16.88
CA PHE A 494 20.95 16.91 17.43
C PHE A 494 21.29 18.24 18.13
N GLU A 495 22.56 18.68 18.14
CA GLU A 495 22.98 19.92 18.81
C GLU A 495 22.57 21.18 18.02
N ASP A 496 22.79 21.18 16.70
CA ASP A 496 22.55 22.35 15.83
C ASP A 496 21.49 22.06 14.74
N ARG A 497 20.21 22.01 15.14
CA ARG A 497 19.08 21.82 14.22
C ARG A 497 18.38 23.13 13.85
N SER A 498 18.27 23.40 12.56
CA SER A 498 17.42 24.46 12.01
C SER A 498 15.94 24.22 12.34
N ALA A 499 15.11 25.27 12.24
CA ALA A 499 13.67 25.17 12.49
C ALA A 499 12.97 24.11 11.61
N ARG A 500 13.47 23.87 10.38
CA ARG A 500 12.98 22.81 9.50
C ARG A 500 13.36 21.42 10.00
N GLU A 501 14.61 21.25 10.43
CA GLU A 501 15.12 19.96 10.93
C GLU A 501 14.42 19.56 12.23
N GLN A 502 14.03 20.52 13.07
CA GLN A 502 13.22 20.26 14.27
C GLN A 502 11.83 19.67 13.97
N LEU A 503 11.34 19.76 12.73
CA LEU A 503 10.08 19.12 12.31
C LEU A 503 10.27 17.66 11.88
N ARG A 504 11.51 17.19 11.70
CA ARG A 504 11.81 15.81 11.32
C ARG A 504 11.60 14.89 12.52
N GLN A 505 11.04 13.71 12.26
CA GLN A 505 10.85 12.71 13.29
C GLN A 505 12.12 11.89 13.49
N GLY A 506 12.33 11.47 14.74
CA GLY A 506 13.36 10.51 15.10
C GLY A 506 12.88 9.08 14.89
N VAL A 507 13.83 8.23 14.54
CA VAL A 507 13.63 6.79 14.50
C VAL A 507 14.81 6.15 15.21
N VAL A 508 14.52 5.37 16.26
CA VAL A 508 15.50 4.42 16.78
C VAL A 508 15.53 3.20 15.86
N ALA A 509 16.71 2.69 15.54
CA ALA A 509 16.89 1.47 14.79
C ALA A 509 17.87 0.55 15.50
N VAL A 510 17.59 -0.76 15.46
CA VAL A 510 18.40 -1.81 16.06
C VAL A 510 18.70 -2.85 15.00
N VAL A 511 19.97 -3.15 14.80
CA VAL A 511 20.41 -4.10 13.77
C VAL A 511 21.60 -4.94 14.24
N PRO A 512 21.59 -6.26 14.03
CA PRO A 512 22.78 -7.09 14.20
C PRO A 512 23.74 -6.91 13.02
N ILE A 513 25.02 -6.62 13.28
CA ILE A 513 26.02 -6.44 12.20
C ILE A 513 26.59 -7.78 11.74
N ARG A 514 26.68 -8.78 12.62
CA ARG A 514 27.27 -10.09 12.30
C ARG A 514 26.18 -11.09 11.93
N ALA A 515 26.26 -11.55 10.68
CA ALA A 515 25.32 -12.45 10.02
C ALA A 515 25.11 -13.81 10.70
N THR A 516 26.09 -14.31 11.47
CA THR A 516 26.13 -15.72 11.88
C THR A 516 25.38 -16.04 13.17
N SER A 517 24.85 -15.04 13.89
CA SER A 517 24.28 -15.26 15.21
C SER A 517 22.98 -14.47 15.44
N THR A 518 21.94 -15.17 15.87
CA THR A 518 20.71 -14.53 16.34
C THR A 518 20.96 -13.82 17.66
N VAL A 519 20.52 -12.56 17.74
CA VAL A 519 20.49 -11.78 18.98
C VAL A 519 19.08 -11.78 19.52
N TRP A 520 18.92 -12.19 20.76
CA TRP A 520 17.65 -12.21 21.46
C TRP A 520 17.56 -11.00 22.38
N LEU A 521 16.66 -10.09 22.08
CA LEU A 521 16.42 -8.85 22.80
C LEU A 521 15.18 -8.98 23.68
N GLN A 522 15.34 -8.92 25.00
CA GLN A 522 14.24 -8.95 25.96
C GLN A 522 13.79 -7.55 26.38
N SER A 523 14.70 -6.58 26.38
CA SER A 523 14.35 -5.21 26.69
C SER A 523 15.29 -4.22 26.03
N LEU A 524 14.72 -3.10 25.59
CA LEU A 524 15.43 -1.96 25.07
C LEU A 524 14.79 -0.68 25.61
N GLU A 525 15.61 0.15 26.22
CA GLU A 525 15.27 1.44 26.80
C GLU A 525 16.13 2.51 26.11
N LEU A 526 15.53 3.65 25.79
CA LEU A 526 16.21 4.79 25.20
C LEU A 526 15.85 6.04 26.00
N PHE A 527 16.86 6.71 26.54
CA PHE A 527 16.71 7.92 27.32
C PHE A 527 17.27 9.12 26.55
N ASP A 528 16.56 10.24 26.61
CA ASP A 528 17.11 11.53 26.18
C ASP A 528 18.13 12.08 27.19
N ALA A 529 18.66 13.28 26.90
CA ALA A 529 19.64 13.95 27.74
C ALA A 529 19.10 14.32 29.14
N ASP A 530 17.77 14.47 29.28
CA ASP A 530 17.10 14.77 30.55
C ASP A 530 16.72 13.51 31.34
N GLY A 531 16.98 12.32 30.77
CA GLY A 531 16.66 11.03 31.37
C GLY A 531 15.21 10.58 31.17
N GLN A 532 14.44 11.20 30.26
CA GLN A 532 13.11 10.74 29.89
C GLN A 532 13.19 9.51 29.00
N GLN A 533 12.38 8.49 29.28
CA GLN A 533 12.22 7.33 28.40
C GLN A 533 11.46 7.73 27.13
N LEU A 534 12.04 7.44 25.97
CA LEU A 534 11.47 7.80 24.67
C LEU A 534 10.68 6.65 24.01
N LEU A 535 10.93 5.39 24.38
CA LEU A 535 10.26 4.23 23.79
C LEU A 535 8.95 3.91 24.52
N LYS A 536 7.95 3.42 23.78
CA LYS A 536 6.60 3.13 24.30
C LYS A 536 6.39 1.66 24.70
N ASN A 537 7.18 0.75 24.13
CA ASN A 537 7.09 -0.69 24.34
C ASN A 537 8.51 -1.26 24.53
N THR A 538 9.07 -1.10 25.74
CA THR A 538 10.49 -1.37 26.03
C THR A 538 10.79 -2.83 26.35
N ASP A 539 9.78 -3.63 26.70
CA ASP A 539 9.91 -5.03 27.14
C ASP A 539 9.22 -6.02 26.19
N PHE A 540 8.66 -5.53 25.08
CA PHE A 540 7.94 -6.31 24.08
C PHE A 540 6.73 -7.08 24.62
N SER A 541 6.20 -6.70 25.79
CA SER A 541 5.01 -7.33 26.39
C SER A 541 3.76 -7.17 25.53
N GLY A 542 3.68 -6.06 24.77
CA GLY A 542 2.63 -5.80 23.78
C GLY A 542 2.86 -6.46 22.42
N GLY A 543 3.83 -7.37 22.26
CA GLY A 543 4.26 -7.82 20.94
C GLY A 543 5.18 -6.79 20.29
N LEU A 544 5.08 -6.63 18.97
CA LEU A 544 5.76 -5.56 18.22
C LEU A 544 4.94 -4.26 18.14
N GLN A 545 4.06 -3.98 19.09
CA GLN A 545 3.37 -2.67 19.14
C GLN A 545 4.39 -1.52 19.17
N HIS A 546 4.18 -0.52 18.31
CA HIS A 546 5.09 0.61 18.04
C HIS A 546 6.44 0.25 17.37
N TRP A 547 6.75 -1.02 17.21
CA TRP A 547 7.94 -1.51 16.52
C TRP A 547 7.61 -1.88 15.08
N PHE A 548 8.39 -1.38 14.14
CA PHE A 548 8.18 -1.57 12.72
C PHE A 548 9.47 -2.04 12.05
N PRO A 549 9.54 -3.32 11.64
CA PRO A 549 10.71 -3.83 10.90
C PRO A 549 10.87 -3.12 9.56
N MET A 550 12.11 -2.87 9.14
CA MET A 550 12.41 -2.14 7.92
C MET A 550 13.66 -2.69 7.21
N GLY A 551 13.55 -2.92 5.91
CA GLY A 551 14.69 -3.28 5.07
C GLY A 551 15.48 -2.07 4.60
N ALA A 552 16.79 -2.23 4.47
CA ALA A 552 17.68 -1.26 3.88
C ALA A 552 18.57 -1.90 2.81
N ARG A 553 18.82 -1.16 1.73
CA ARG A 553 19.73 -1.47 0.59
C ARG A 553 19.36 -2.65 -0.31
N TYR A 554 18.77 -3.74 0.21
CA TYR A 554 18.42 -4.95 -0.55
C TYR A 554 16.94 -5.32 -0.39
N PHE A 555 16.21 -5.50 -1.51
CA PHE A 555 14.73 -5.58 -1.52
C PHE A 555 14.12 -6.65 -2.45
N LEU A 556 14.93 -7.34 -3.24
CA LEU A 556 14.46 -8.37 -4.18
C LEU A 556 13.63 -9.51 -3.56
N PRO A 557 13.85 -9.95 -2.30
CA PRO A 557 13.11 -11.09 -1.76
C PRO A 557 11.62 -10.84 -1.59
N TRP A 558 11.17 -9.58 -1.58
CA TRP A 558 9.79 -9.23 -1.26
C TRP A 558 8.90 -8.95 -2.46
N HIS A 559 9.51 -8.57 -3.60
CA HIS A 559 8.79 -8.07 -4.77
C HIS A 559 9.39 -8.66 -6.03
N ILE A 560 8.56 -9.20 -6.92
CA ILE A 560 8.99 -9.62 -8.26
C ILE A 560 9.10 -8.43 -9.23
N ASP A 561 8.62 -7.25 -8.84
CA ASP A 561 8.66 -6.02 -9.64
C ASP A 561 8.04 -6.19 -11.04
N ASN A 562 6.98 -6.99 -11.14
CA ASN A 562 6.19 -7.17 -12.36
C ASN A 562 4.83 -7.78 -12.01
N LEU A 563 3.74 -7.02 -12.20
CA LEU A 563 2.37 -7.43 -11.91
C LEU A 563 1.97 -8.75 -12.61
N TYR A 564 2.42 -8.95 -13.85
CA TYR A 564 2.05 -10.13 -14.61
C TYR A 564 2.76 -11.38 -14.11
N LEU A 565 4.04 -11.25 -13.76
CA LEU A 565 4.82 -12.32 -13.15
C LEU A 565 4.36 -12.59 -11.72
N ASP A 566 3.99 -11.57 -10.96
CA ASP A 566 3.41 -11.69 -9.62
C ASP A 566 2.16 -12.57 -9.64
N VAL A 567 1.20 -12.25 -10.53
CA VAL A 567 -0.01 -13.05 -10.71
C VAL A 567 0.31 -14.45 -11.23
N LEU A 568 1.26 -14.60 -12.17
CA LEU A 568 1.63 -15.90 -12.72
C LEU A 568 2.31 -16.81 -11.69
N ILE A 569 3.28 -16.30 -10.93
CA ILE A 569 4.04 -17.10 -9.98
C ILE A 569 3.16 -17.54 -8.82
N GLU A 570 2.31 -16.64 -8.30
CA GLU A 570 1.49 -16.98 -7.13
C GLU A 570 0.17 -17.68 -7.48
N ARG A 571 -0.43 -17.40 -8.64
CA ARG A 571 -1.77 -17.90 -9.02
C ARG A 571 -1.80 -18.72 -10.31
N GLY A 572 -0.65 -18.94 -10.95
CA GLY A 572 -0.49 -19.75 -12.15
C GLY A 572 -1.14 -19.14 -13.39
N LEU A 573 -1.10 -19.90 -14.49
CA LEU A 573 -1.75 -19.56 -15.75
C LEU A 573 -3.26 -19.39 -15.59
N ILE A 574 -3.90 -20.15 -14.69
CA ILE A 574 -5.34 -20.01 -14.41
C ILE A 574 -5.63 -18.64 -13.79
N GLY A 575 -4.88 -18.24 -12.76
CA GLY A 575 -5.05 -16.94 -12.12
C GLY A 575 -4.77 -15.79 -13.09
N LEU A 576 -3.74 -15.90 -13.92
CA LEU A 576 -3.41 -14.91 -14.94
C LEU A 576 -4.54 -14.79 -15.99
N ALA A 577 -5.12 -15.91 -16.43
CA ALA A 577 -6.25 -15.90 -17.35
C ALA A 577 -7.49 -15.24 -16.73
N VAL A 578 -7.80 -15.53 -15.46
CA VAL A 578 -8.91 -14.88 -14.73
C VAL A 578 -8.68 -13.37 -14.60
N PHE A 579 -7.45 -12.95 -14.26
CA PHE A 579 -7.09 -11.53 -14.21
C PHE A 579 -7.25 -10.85 -15.57
N ALA A 580 -6.75 -11.48 -16.65
CA ALA A 580 -6.89 -10.96 -18.00
C ALA A 580 -8.36 -10.84 -18.42
N LEU A 581 -9.20 -11.83 -18.15
CA LEU A 581 -10.64 -11.79 -18.43
C LEU A 581 -11.33 -10.63 -17.70
N TRP A 582 -10.95 -10.38 -16.44
CA TRP A 582 -11.52 -9.28 -15.65
C TRP A 582 -11.11 -7.91 -16.21
N VAL A 583 -9.84 -7.74 -16.58
CA VAL A 583 -9.33 -6.52 -17.23
C VAL A 583 -10.00 -6.31 -18.59
N LEU A 584 -10.14 -7.35 -19.41
CA LEU A 584 -10.80 -7.28 -20.72
C LEU A 584 -12.28 -6.89 -20.59
N TRP A 585 -12.98 -7.42 -19.59
CA TRP A 585 -14.36 -7.04 -19.30
C TRP A 585 -14.50 -5.56 -18.91
N ALA A 586 -13.61 -5.06 -18.05
CA ALA A 586 -13.55 -3.64 -17.73
C ALA A 586 -13.23 -2.80 -18.98
N GLY A 587 -12.22 -3.20 -19.75
CA GLY A 587 -11.82 -2.54 -21.00
C GLY A 587 -12.95 -2.47 -22.03
N ALA A 588 -13.74 -3.53 -22.20
CA ALA A 588 -14.92 -3.54 -23.07
C ALA A 588 -16.01 -2.58 -22.59
N SER A 589 -16.15 -2.39 -21.28
CA SER A 589 -17.10 -1.43 -20.70
C SER A 589 -16.62 0.01 -20.89
N LEU A 590 -15.33 0.25 -20.66
CA LEU A 590 -14.69 1.55 -20.87
C LEU A 590 -14.70 1.96 -22.34
N LEU A 591 -14.42 1.05 -23.28
CA LEU A 591 -14.46 1.32 -24.71
C LEU A 591 -15.87 1.70 -25.18
N ARG A 592 -16.91 1.04 -24.64
CA ARG A 592 -18.31 1.41 -24.91
C ARG A 592 -18.66 2.79 -24.35
N GLY A 593 -18.18 3.14 -23.16
CA GLY A 593 -18.37 4.46 -22.58
C GLY A 593 -17.64 5.55 -23.37
N LEU A 594 -16.38 5.32 -23.73
CA LEU A 594 -15.57 6.20 -24.58
C LEU A 594 -16.25 6.49 -25.92
N ARG A 595 -16.76 5.47 -26.61
CA ARG A 595 -17.49 5.64 -27.88
C ARG A 595 -18.77 6.47 -27.74
N ARG A 596 -19.31 6.57 -26.52
CA ARG A 596 -20.48 7.41 -26.19
C ARG A 596 -20.09 8.81 -25.67
N GLY A 597 -18.79 9.11 -25.60
CA GLY A 597 -18.30 10.39 -25.08
C GLY A 597 -18.39 10.54 -23.56
N ASP A 598 -18.49 9.43 -22.81
CA ASP A 598 -18.58 9.46 -21.35
C ASP A 598 -17.23 9.88 -20.74
N PRO A 599 -17.15 11.06 -20.06
CA PRO A 599 -15.91 11.54 -19.46
C PRO A 599 -15.42 10.66 -18.30
N LEU A 600 -16.30 9.89 -17.67
CA LEU A 600 -15.93 8.96 -16.61
C LEU A 600 -15.23 7.72 -17.18
N ALA A 601 -15.71 7.20 -18.31
CA ALA A 601 -15.04 6.11 -19.01
C ALA A 601 -13.65 6.54 -19.52
N TRP A 602 -13.51 7.81 -19.92
CA TRP A 602 -12.23 8.38 -20.36
C TRP A 602 -11.16 8.38 -19.27
N VAL A 603 -11.47 8.91 -18.09
CA VAL A 603 -10.51 8.95 -16.98
C VAL A 603 -10.20 7.55 -16.44
N MET A 604 -11.20 6.68 -16.32
CA MET A 604 -11.02 5.31 -15.86
C MET A 604 -10.14 4.51 -16.82
N ALA A 605 -10.29 4.71 -18.14
CA ALA A 605 -9.41 4.10 -19.14
C ALA A 605 -7.96 4.59 -19.01
N GLY A 606 -7.76 5.90 -18.80
CA GLY A 606 -6.43 6.44 -18.50
C GLY A 606 -5.80 5.80 -17.26
N ALA A 607 -6.55 5.71 -16.15
CA ALA A 607 -6.08 5.13 -14.88
C ALA A 607 -5.72 3.64 -15.01
N VAL A 608 -6.59 2.83 -15.63
CA VAL A 608 -6.34 1.41 -15.84
C VAL A 608 -5.17 1.19 -16.79
N LEU A 609 -5.07 1.96 -17.88
CA LEU A 609 -3.94 1.86 -18.81
C LEU A 609 -2.62 2.24 -18.14
N GLY A 610 -2.62 3.31 -17.34
CA GLY A 610 -1.46 3.74 -16.57
C GLY A 610 -0.92 2.62 -15.69
N LEU A 611 -1.78 2.00 -14.87
CA LEU A 611 -1.35 0.92 -14.01
C LEU A 611 -0.92 -0.34 -14.78
N LEU A 612 -1.65 -0.76 -15.82
CA LEU A 612 -1.26 -1.92 -16.61
C LEU A 612 0.10 -1.71 -17.29
N SER A 613 0.39 -0.50 -17.76
CA SER A 613 1.71 -0.19 -18.31
C SER A 613 2.80 -0.23 -17.24
N LEU A 614 2.56 0.35 -16.06
CA LEU A 614 3.48 0.30 -14.92
C LEU A 614 3.71 -1.15 -14.43
N GLY A 615 2.67 -1.99 -14.50
CA GLY A 615 2.70 -3.39 -14.10
C GLY A 615 3.77 -4.23 -14.82
N SER A 616 4.34 -3.75 -15.92
CA SER A 616 5.49 -4.39 -16.57
C SER A 616 6.79 -4.31 -15.77
N VAL A 617 6.89 -3.39 -14.80
CA VAL A 617 8.11 -3.11 -14.03
C VAL A 617 7.87 -2.93 -12.52
N ILE A 618 6.63 -3.07 -12.06
CA ILE A 618 6.24 -3.01 -10.64
C ILE A 618 5.17 -4.07 -10.38
N SER A 619 5.30 -4.81 -9.29
CA SER A 619 4.27 -5.71 -8.74
C SER A 619 3.35 -4.94 -7.80
N VAL A 620 2.09 -5.37 -7.74
CA VAL A 620 1.03 -4.61 -7.04
C VAL A 620 0.16 -5.52 -6.16
N THR A 621 0.02 -6.81 -6.49
CA THR A 621 -0.99 -7.63 -5.80
C THR A 621 -0.55 -8.06 -4.41
N GLU A 622 0.75 -7.99 -4.12
CA GLU A 622 1.35 -8.18 -2.81
C GLU A 622 1.19 -6.98 -1.86
N VAL A 623 0.78 -5.82 -2.38
CA VAL A 623 0.57 -4.56 -1.63
C VAL A 623 -0.94 -4.33 -1.45
N PRO A 624 -1.55 -4.75 -0.31
CA PRO A 624 -3.00 -4.94 -0.24
C PRO A 624 -3.83 -3.65 -0.45
N ARG A 625 -3.36 -2.51 0.06
CA ARG A 625 -4.06 -1.22 -0.10
C ARG A 625 -4.11 -0.77 -1.56
N VAL A 626 -2.98 -0.86 -2.25
CA VAL A 626 -2.88 -0.46 -3.67
C VAL A 626 -3.64 -1.45 -4.55
N ALA A 627 -3.53 -2.76 -4.28
CA ALA A 627 -4.31 -3.79 -4.94
C ALA A 627 -5.83 -3.55 -4.77
N LEU A 628 -6.27 -3.15 -3.57
CA LEU A 628 -7.67 -2.82 -3.32
C LEU A 628 -8.15 -1.61 -4.15
N ILE A 629 -7.35 -0.54 -4.25
CA ILE A 629 -7.67 0.61 -5.12
C ILE A 629 -7.80 0.17 -6.58
N LEU A 630 -6.89 -0.68 -7.07
CA LEU A 630 -7.00 -1.27 -8.41
C LEU A 630 -8.32 -2.06 -8.57
N THR A 631 -8.66 -2.93 -7.62
CA THR A 631 -9.90 -3.72 -7.70
C THR A 631 -11.15 -2.82 -7.75
N LEU A 632 -11.15 -1.72 -6.99
CA LEU A 632 -12.22 -0.72 -7.01
C LEU A 632 -12.34 -0.04 -8.38
N LEU A 633 -11.22 0.29 -9.01
CA LEU A 633 -11.20 0.88 -10.36
C LEU A 633 -11.70 -0.10 -11.43
N ILE A 634 -11.31 -1.38 -11.37
CA ILE A 634 -11.77 -2.39 -12.35
C ILE A 634 -13.27 -2.65 -12.18
N TRP A 635 -13.75 -2.83 -10.94
CA TRP A 635 -15.19 -3.01 -10.69
C TRP A 635 -16.02 -1.79 -11.09
N SER A 636 -15.56 -0.60 -10.75
CA SER A 636 -16.26 0.64 -11.12
C SER A 636 -16.28 0.86 -12.64
N SER A 637 -15.20 0.53 -13.35
CA SER A 637 -15.14 0.56 -14.82
C SER A 637 -16.21 -0.31 -15.47
N GLY A 638 -16.43 -1.53 -14.96
CA GLY A 638 -17.48 -2.42 -15.46
C GLY A 638 -18.91 -2.00 -15.06
N SER A 639 -19.06 -1.15 -14.05
CA SER A 639 -20.35 -0.57 -13.65
C SER A 639 -20.83 0.56 -14.55
N ILE A 640 -19.96 1.11 -15.41
CA ILE A 640 -20.29 2.19 -16.35
C ILE A 640 -21.24 1.64 -17.45
N ARG A 641 -22.53 1.65 -17.14
CA ARG A 641 -23.60 1.25 -18.06
C ARG A 641 -24.10 2.48 -18.81
N GLY A 642 -23.30 2.97 -19.76
CA GLY A 642 -23.59 4.12 -20.64
C GLY A 642 -24.87 4.86 -20.35
N GLN A 643 -24.86 5.61 -19.24
CA GLN A 643 -25.96 6.50 -18.91
C GLN A 643 -25.87 7.62 -19.92
N ILE A 644 -26.90 7.75 -20.76
CA ILE A 644 -27.12 8.96 -21.54
C ILE A 644 -27.46 10.02 -20.50
N ASP A 645 -26.43 10.66 -19.94
CA ASP A 645 -26.62 11.95 -19.31
C ASP A 645 -26.89 12.90 -20.48
N ASP A 646 -28.15 13.33 -20.56
CA ASP A 646 -28.59 14.39 -21.46
C ASP A 646 -27.67 15.60 -21.19
N VAL A 647 -26.72 15.84 -22.10
CA VAL A 647 -25.65 16.86 -22.00
C VAL A 647 -26.24 18.28 -21.82
N SER A 648 -27.56 18.43 -21.97
CA SER A 648 -28.31 19.66 -21.79
C SER A 648 -28.66 20.03 -20.34
N ARG A 649 -28.61 19.14 -19.34
CA ARG A 649 -29.13 19.43 -17.98
C ARG A 649 -28.12 19.55 -16.83
N CYS A 650 -26.83 19.27 -17.03
CA CYS A 650 -25.83 19.40 -15.95
C CYS A 650 -25.27 20.83 -15.73
N ASN A 651 -25.81 21.85 -16.40
CA ASN A 651 -25.44 23.25 -16.12
C ASN A 651 -26.28 23.93 -15.02
N GLN A 652 -27.14 23.16 -14.33
CA GLN A 652 -27.81 23.62 -13.11
C GLN A 652 -27.76 22.51 -12.06
N LEU A 653 -26.67 22.50 -11.27
CA LEU A 653 -26.57 22.17 -9.83
C LEU A 653 -25.11 22.00 -9.41
#